data_AF-A0A6B2RS72-F1
#
_entry.id   AF-A0A6B2RS72-F1
#
_cell.length_a   1.000
_cell.length_b   1.000
_cell.length_c   1.000
_cell.angle_alpha   90.00
_cell.angle_beta   90.00
_cell.angle_gamma   90.00
#
_symmetry.space_group_name_H-M   'P 1'
#
loop_
_entity.id
_entity.type
_entity.pdbx_description
1 polymer ?
#
loop_
_entity_poly.entity_id
_entity_poly.type
_entity_poly.pdbx_seq_one_letter_code
_entity_poly.pdbx_strand_id
1 'polypeptide(L)'
;MILTGNEIEREYRNGRITIDPFIPEQVNPNSYNFRLGKTLRVYKDLPLDARRANEFEELTIPDDGYVLEPGRLYLAHTIEVLGSEHYAPTFAARSSVARLGLFINLSASLGDIGYTGQWTLQLYSMNRVRVYPGINVGQMMWWRPQGKVLLYDGKYQGSVGPRSSDIHVDFEKQFARQRFPGLGASGDWAEVGPKFGQLAAVHLDFPVPAAFCVPAAEFTAALDERQAAELKNAFTDVRATVGAFFTESLARITDTARGIRIPETTRSLLRTRLQDMFSLPGDLLAVRSSGLDEDGENTSLAGIHHSVLHVDSADAALEAIERCWQSHYEAPAVAARVRSGDFDAMPRLAVFVQRMIKPDLAGVAFTGLDSGAHGPGTPGSGAHGSGAHGSGAHEVTLEYVEGLADELVAGTADPVCVDSGSLESPGAAPAPHLDALRQVVTMVRGLRERAGHEIDVEWAADPEGVHLIQVRPVTARRSGPTTDDKPVLNVLRLYFDELTDDFELGAVAAVYSGYAAKRGPAHRLAHESGVTVGRGWVVRFNGRGLHDADCAASFAALLAEGHIRECVLDFGETLRQIVVPKEDVVARLAGLTGAETDSTALHSVVVRDFVRGRLGVISRRTAEGGLVVEYTDEGLMALNRGTAGGDTLLVADTTRPSTAEGNLTAADSARPLVPHLDGMARFTLAMYERYGDLTLEWVLDQDQLFFVDYSLLGGDTAVTVSQGEVCISGGHAEGPLLRLDDDELLRRLSIGPAVSIDKSQDVSEHEGLADIADRVRAFSEKPIIHAARPYAVLSVLLDDVAGFVFDKGSALGHLAILLREARIPAVSAADVHGTRAVITDGTVATTHDAPKEQ
;
A
#
# COMPACT_ATOMS: atom_id res chain seq x y z
N MET A 1 51.61 -9.93 8.54
CA MET A 1 53.07 -10.20 8.68
C MET A 1 53.61 -10.65 7.33
N ILE A 2 54.82 -10.22 6.93
CA ILE A 2 55.49 -10.63 5.69
C ILE A 2 56.30 -11.92 5.90
N LEU A 3 56.37 -12.78 4.89
CA LEU A 3 57.19 -14.00 4.93
C LEU A 3 58.66 -13.72 4.55
N THR A 4 59.59 -14.38 5.24
CA THR A 4 61.01 -14.39 4.87
C THR A 4 61.26 -15.36 3.71
N GLY A 5 62.43 -15.28 3.05
CA GLY A 5 62.81 -16.19 1.96
C GLY A 5 62.77 -17.66 2.38
N ASN A 6 63.31 -17.98 3.56
CA ASN A 6 63.28 -19.34 4.12
C ASN A 6 61.85 -19.82 4.39
N GLU A 7 60.98 -18.90 4.81
CA GLU A 7 59.57 -19.18 5.01
C GLU A 7 58.87 -19.44 3.66
N ILE A 8 59.09 -18.58 2.66
CA ILE A 8 58.55 -18.76 1.30
C ILE A 8 58.94 -20.13 0.73
N GLU A 9 60.21 -20.52 0.85
CA GLU A 9 60.69 -21.82 0.38
C GLU A 9 60.02 -22.99 1.12
N ARG A 10 59.86 -22.87 2.44
CA ARG A 10 59.15 -23.88 3.24
C ARG A 10 57.68 -24.00 2.85
N GLU A 11 57.00 -22.86 2.68
CA GLU A 11 55.58 -22.81 2.34
C GLU A 11 55.31 -23.26 0.89
N TYR A 12 56.26 -23.05 -0.03
CA TYR A 12 56.27 -23.68 -1.35
C TYR A 12 56.35 -25.21 -1.26
N ARG A 13 57.31 -25.76 -0.49
CA ARG A 13 57.44 -27.21 -0.28
C ARG A 13 56.19 -27.84 0.35
N ASN A 14 55.48 -27.08 1.19
CA ASN A 14 54.23 -27.50 1.81
C ASN A 14 53.00 -27.36 0.89
N GLY A 15 53.17 -26.87 -0.34
CA GLY A 15 52.07 -26.65 -1.28
C GLY A 15 51.17 -25.45 -0.94
N ARG A 16 51.54 -24.62 0.04
CA ARG A 16 50.74 -23.46 0.44
C ARG A 16 51.05 -22.20 -0.37
N ILE A 17 52.18 -22.17 -1.06
CA ILE A 17 52.56 -21.15 -2.05
C ILE A 17 52.85 -21.86 -3.38
N THR A 18 52.26 -21.36 -4.47
CA THR A 18 52.52 -21.85 -5.82
C THR A 18 53.59 -21.00 -6.48
N ILE A 19 54.67 -21.64 -6.93
CA ILE A 19 55.72 -21.05 -7.77
C ILE A 19 56.14 -22.10 -8.80
N ASP A 20 55.81 -21.90 -10.07
CA ASP A 20 56.19 -22.84 -11.13
C ASP A 20 56.71 -22.10 -12.39
N PRO A 21 57.98 -22.29 -12.80
CA PRO A 21 59.00 -23.10 -12.15
C PRO A 21 59.62 -22.40 -10.92
N PHE A 22 59.89 -23.17 -9.85
CA PHE A 22 60.67 -22.71 -8.70
C PHE A 22 62.18 -22.83 -8.94
N ILE A 23 62.90 -21.74 -8.74
CA ILE A 23 64.36 -21.63 -8.89
C ILE A 23 64.94 -21.13 -7.55
N PRO A 24 65.71 -21.95 -6.82
CA PRO A 24 66.24 -21.59 -5.49
C PRO A 24 67.03 -20.26 -5.48
N GLU A 25 67.77 -19.97 -6.55
CA GLU A 25 68.58 -18.76 -6.69
C GLU A 25 67.75 -17.47 -6.82
N GLN A 26 66.43 -17.59 -7.02
CA GLN A 26 65.51 -16.45 -7.07
C GLN A 26 64.98 -16.04 -5.70
N VAL A 27 65.20 -16.82 -4.64
CA VAL A 27 64.78 -16.49 -3.27
C VAL A 27 65.64 -15.37 -2.67
N ASN A 28 65.01 -14.28 -2.26
CA ASN A 28 65.61 -13.17 -1.51
C ASN A 28 65.22 -13.25 -0.02
N PRO A 29 65.79 -12.42 0.88
CA PRO A 29 65.47 -12.46 2.30
C PRO A 29 63.99 -12.33 2.67
N ASN A 30 63.17 -11.65 1.86
CA ASN A 30 61.72 -11.44 2.09
C ASN A 30 60.87 -11.53 0.81
N SER A 31 61.40 -12.08 -0.28
CA SER A 31 60.72 -12.08 -1.59
C SER A 31 61.25 -13.18 -2.51
N TYR A 32 60.58 -13.40 -3.65
CA TYR A 32 61.03 -14.29 -4.73
C TYR A 32 61.10 -13.51 -6.04
N ASN A 33 62.24 -13.51 -6.73
CA ASN A 33 62.39 -12.84 -8.03
C ASN A 33 61.64 -13.61 -9.13
N PHE A 34 60.87 -12.91 -9.97
CA PHE A 34 60.22 -13.51 -11.14
C PHE A 34 60.75 -12.91 -12.44
N ARG A 35 60.57 -13.65 -13.53
CA ARG A 35 61.13 -13.31 -14.84
C ARG A 35 60.08 -12.81 -15.82
N LEU A 36 60.53 -11.95 -16.73
CA LEU A 36 59.71 -11.39 -17.81
C LEU A 36 59.45 -12.44 -18.89
N GLY A 37 58.18 -12.66 -19.23
CA GLY A 37 57.76 -13.45 -20.38
C GLY A 37 58.06 -12.76 -21.72
N LYS A 38 58.03 -13.51 -22.81
CA LYS A 38 58.38 -13.01 -24.15
C LYS A 38 57.24 -12.28 -24.88
N THR A 39 56.02 -12.33 -24.35
CA THR A 39 54.84 -11.78 -25.02
C THR A 39 54.41 -10.47 -24.37
N LEU A 40 54.09 -9.48 -25.20
CA LEU A 40 53.53 -8.19 -24.81
C LEU A 40 52.19 -7.97 -25.51
N ARG A 41 51.29 -7.21 -24.89
CA ARG A 41 50.08 -6.67 -25.53
C ARG A 41 50.02 -5.17 -25.38
N VAL A 42 49.43 -4.51 -26.38
CA VAL A 42 49.20 -3.07 -26.41
C VAL A 42 47.84 -2.82 -27.05
N TYR A 43 47.06 -1.90 -26.49
CA TYR A 43 45.75 -1.56 -27.04
C TYR A 43 45.88 -0.83 -28.37
N LYS A 44 44.96 -1.11 -29.30
CA LYS A 44 44.94 -0.51 -30.64
C LYS A 44 44.22 0.84 -30.67
N ASP A 45 43.07 0.90 -30.01
CA ASP A 45 42.12 2.01 -30.14
C ASP A 45 42.09 2.89 -28.89
N LEU A 46 41.91 4.19 -29.10
CA LEU A 46 41.63 5.17 -28.05
C LEU A 46 40.39 6.00 -28.43
N PRO A 47 39.54 6.40 -27.46
CA PRO A 47 39.63 6.09 -26.04
C PRO A 47 39.29 4.61 -25.73
N LEU A 48 39.88 4.08 -24.66
CA LEU A 48 39.47 2.80 -24.10
C LEU A 48 38.11 2.96 -23.41
N ASP A 49 37.24 1.97 -23.56
CA ASP A 49 35.89 1.97 -22.98
C ASP A 49 35.74 0.79 -22.02
N ALA A 50 35.37 1.08 -20.77
CA ALA A 50 35.20 0.08 -19.72
C ALA A 50 33.97 -0.81 -19.93
N ARG A 51 33.02 -0.44 -20.79
CA ARG A 51 31.79 -1.19 -21.05
C ARG A 51 31.94 -2.26 -22.13
N ARG A 52 33.05 -2.29 -22.86
CA ARG A 52 33.31 -3.26 -23.93
C ARG A 52 34.70 -3.88 -23.86
N ALA A 53 34.88 -5.00 -24.56
CA ALA A 53 36.22 -5.53 -24.80
C ALA A 53 37.01 -4.55 -25.68
N ASN A 54 38.26 -4.27 -25.28
CA ASN A 54 39.14 -3.36 -26.01
C ASN A 54 40.12 -4.16 -26.87
N GLU A 55 40.24 -3.81 -28.15
CA GLU A 55 41.15 -4.50 -29.07
C GLU A 55 42.62 -4.27 -28.70
N PHE A 56 43.43 -5.30 -28.89
CA PHE A 56 44.88 -5.27 -28.67
C PHE A 56 45.64 -5.91 -29.83
N GLU A 57 46.90 -5.54 -29.98
CA GLU A 57 47.90 -6.27 -30.76
C GLU A 57 48.88 -6.97 -29.83
N GLU A 58 49.37 -8.13 -30.25
CA GLU A 58 50.36 -8.92 -29.52
C GLU A 58 51.74 -8.74 -30.16
N LEU A 59 52.74 -8.46 -29.34
CA LEU A 59 54.13 -8.28 -29.74
C LEU A 59 55.00 -9.35 -29.06
N THR A 60 56.02 -9.83 -29.74
CA THR A 60 57.01 -10.75 -29.17
C THR A 60 58.32 -10.02 -28.93
N ILE A 61 58.89 -10.16 -27.73
CA ILE A 61 60.23 -9.69 -27.38
C ILE A 61 61.24 -10.66 -28.03
N PRO A 62 62.06 -10.21 -28.98
CA PRO A 62 63.10 -11.05 -29.57
C PRO A 62 64.24 -11.33 -28.58
N ASP A 63 65.11 -12.30 -28.90
CA ASP A 63 66.25 -12.66 -28.05
C ASP A 63 67.27 -11.51 -27.91
N ASP A 64 67.40 -10.62 -28.89
CA ASP A 64 68.22 -9.39 -28.84
C ASP A 64 67.49 -8.19 -28.18
N GLY A 65 66.29 -8.43 -27.64
CA GLY A 65 65.52 -7.53 -26.80
C GLY A 65 64.60 -6.58 -27.57
N TYR A 66 63.65 -6.00 -26.83
CA TYR A 66 62.65 -5.06 -27.34
C TYR A 66 62.77 -3.72 -26.61
N VAL A 67 62.70 -2.60 -27.34
CA VAL A 67 62.77 -1.26 -26.76
C VAL A 67 61.36 -0.78 -26.39
N LEU A 68 61.11 -0.60 -25.10
CA LEU A 68 59.89 0.01 -24.60
C LEU A 68 59.96 1.53 -24.79
N GLU A 69 58.98 2.07 -25.52
CA GLU A 69 58.86 3.51 -25.75
C GLU A 69 58.09 4.23 -24.63
N PRO A 70 58.50 5.44 -24.19
CA PRO A 70 57.76 6.24 -23.22
C PRO A 70 56.34 6.60 -23.68
N GLY A 71 55.44 6.77 -22.72
CA GLY A 71 54.04 7.15 -22.99
C GLY A 71 53.16 6.01 -23.54
N ARG A 72 53.70 4.79 -23.68
CA ARG A 72 52.95 3.60 -24.10
C ARG A 72 52.89 2.59 -22.96
N LEU A 73 51.68 2.07 -22.70
CA LEU A 73 51.47 0.96 -21.77
C LEU A 73 51.63 -0.37 -22.51
N TYR A 74 52.47 -1.26 -21.99
CA TYR A 74 52.60 -2.63 -22.47
C TYR A 74 52.14 -3.58 -21.37
N LEU A 75 51.22 -4.48 -21.69
CA LEU A 75 50.85 -5.58 -20.81
C LEU A 75 51.80 -6.74 -21.09
N ALA A 76 52.65 -7.07 -20.13
CA ALA A 76 53.54 -8.21 -20.18
C ALA A 76 53.06 -9.29 -19.19
N HIS A 77 53.83 -10.35 -19.01
CA HIS A 77 53.51 -11.37 -18.03
C HIS A 77 54.76 -11.96 -17.37
N THR A 78 54.57 -12.65 -16.25
CA THR A 78 55.60 -13.49 -15.64
C THR A 78 55.78 -14.80 -16.41
N ILE A 79 56.99 -15.34 -16.40
CA ILE A 79 57.22 -16.74 -16.81
C ILE A 79 56.59 -17.67 -15.76
N GLU A 80 56.80 -17.35 -14.49
CA GLU A 80 56.35 -18.14 -13.36
C GLU A 80 54.82 -18.05 -13.20
N VAL A 81 54.20 -19.18 -12.91
CA VAL A 81 52.88 -19.28 -12.30
C VAL A 81 53.05 -19.05 -10.80
N LEU A 82 52.41 -18.00 -10.27
CA LEU A 82 52.56 -17.57 -8.88
C LEU A 82 51.19 -17.45 -8.21
N GLY A 83 51.07 -17.91 -6.96
CA GLY A 83 49.80 -17.85 -6.23
C GLY A 83 49.85 -18.38 -4.81
N SER A 84 48.74 -18.28 -4.07
CA SER A 84 48.58 -18.93 -2.76
C SER A 84 47.12 -18.86 -2.29
N GLU A 85 46.60 -19.95 -1.75
CA GLU A 85 45.31 -19.99 -1.05
C GLU A 85 45.41 -19.55 0.43
N HIS A 86 46.62 -19.32 0.94
CA HIS A 86 46.89 -19.06 2.35
C HIS A 86 47.48 -17.67 2.64
N TYR A 87 48.11 -17.06 1.63
CA TYR A 87 48.84 -15.82 1.77
C TYR A 87 48.43 -14.83 0.68
N ALA A 88 48.37 -13.54 1.02
CA ALA A 88 48.12 -12.48 0.05
C ALA A 88 49.42 -12.12 -0.69
N PRO A 89 49.51 -12.30 -2.02
CA PRO A 89 50.69 -11.95 -2.81
C PRO A 89 50.73 -10.43 -3.13
N THR A 90 51.91 -9.83 -3.08
CA THR A 90 52.17 -8.48 -3.59
C THR A 90 53.46 -8.46 -4.40
N PHE A 91 53.52 -7.72 -5.51
CA PHE A 91 54.75 -7.62 -6.30
C PHE A 91 55.26 -6.20 -6.51
N ALA A 92 56.57 -6.09 -6.70
CA ALA A 92 57.23 -4.83 -7.02
C ALA A 92 58.34 -5.04 -8.07
N ALA A 93 58.70 -3.96 -8.77
CA ALA A 93 59.88 -3.95 -9.62
C ALA A 93 61.13 -4.27 -8.79
N ARG A 94 62.11 -4.94 -9.40
CA ARG A 94 63.44 -5.00 -8.78
C ARG A 94 64.04 -3.61 -8.76
N SER A 95 64.79 -3.30 -7.70
CA SER A 95 65.43 -1.99 -7.55
C SER A 95 66.34 -1.63 -8.73
N SER A 96 66.98 -2.61 -9.37
CA SER A 96 67.77 -2.42 -10.59
C SER A 96 66.92 -2.01 -11.79
N VAL A 97 65.72 -2.58 -11.94
CA VAL A 97 64.79 -2.30 -13.04
C VAL A 97 64.12 -0.95 -12.85
N ALA A 98 63.68 -0.65 -11.63
CA ALA A 98 63.08 0.63 -11.28
C ALA A 98 64.01 1.82 -11.58
N ARG A 99 65.32 1.68 -11.34
CA ARG A 99 66.33 2.72 -11.63
C ARG A 99 66.52 3.02 -13.12
N LEU A 100 66.09 2.12 -14.03
CA LEU A 100 66.03 2.42 -15.47
C LEU A 100 64.83 3.32 -15.83
N GLY A 101 63.96 3.61 -14.86
CA GLY A 101 62.69 4.29 -15.08
C GLY A 101 61.59 3.37 -15.60
N LEU A 102 61.69 2.05 -15.36
CA LEU A 102 60.66 1.08 -15.75
C LEU A 102 59.75 0.74 -14.55
N PHE A 103 58.46 1.02 -14.72
CA PHE A 103 57.38 0.56 -13.85
C PHE A 103 56.87 -0.78 -14.38
N ILE A 104 56.53 -1.70 -13.47
CA ILE A 104 55.95 -3.02 -13.82
C ILE A 104 54.54 -3.22 -13.27
N ASN A 105 54.08 -2.25 -12.47
CA ASN A 105 52.71 -2.05 -12.04
C ASN A 105 52.49 -0.53 -11.95
N LEU A 106 51.30 -0.05 -12.30
CA LEU A 106 50.96 1.37 -12.19
C LEU A 106 50.15 1.68 -10.92
N SER A 107 49.20 0.80 -10.57
CA SER A 107 48.23 1.07 -9.49
C SER A 107 47.83 -0.14 -8.64
N ALA A 108 48.05 -1.38 -9.10
CA ALA A 108 47.58 -2.59 -8.44
C ALA A 108 48.70 -3.63 -8.28
N SER A 109 49.44 -3.53 -7.18
CA SER A 109 50.52 -4.48 -6.84
C SER A 109 50.07 -5.65 -5.97
N LEU A 110 48.86 -5.60 -5.40
CA LEU A 110 48.27 -6.64 -4.55
C LEU A 110 47.47 -7.60 -5.42
N GLY A 111 47.64 -8.91 -5.20
CA GLY A 111 46.72 -9.92 -5.73
C GLY A 111 45.89 -10.55 -4.64
N ASP A 112 44.76 -11.10 -5.06
CA ASP A 112 43.81 -11.75 -4.17
C ASP A 112 44.33 -13.11 -3.68
N ILE A 113 43.96 -13.48 -2.46
CA ILE A 113 44.24 -14.80 -1.90
C ILE A 113 43.43 -15.83 -2.69
N GLY A 114 44.07 -16.90 -3.16
CA GLY A 114 43.49 -17.90 -4.06
C GLY A 114 43.88 -17.70 -5.53
N TYR A 115 44.32 -16.49 -5.91
CA TYR A 115 44.79 -16.27 -7.28
C TYR A 115 46.01 -17.15 -7.57
N THR A 116 45.96 -17.90 -8.67
CA THR A 116 47.10 -18.66 -9.21
C THR A 116 47.14 -18.56 -10.72
N GLY A 117 48.26 -18.11 -11.28
CA GLY A 117 48.45 -17.96 -12.73
C GLY A 117 49.75 -17.23 -13.09
N GLN A 118 50.01 -17.04 -14.39
CA GLN A 118 51.01 -16.07 -14.84
C GLN A 118 50.46 -14.65 -14.60
N TRP A 119 51.24 -13.82 -13.93
CA TRP A 119 50.81 -12.49 -13.53
C TRP A 119 51.00 -11.52 -14.69
N THR A 120 49.96 -10.75 -15.00
CA THR A 120 50.06 -9.66 -15.97
C THR A 120 50.78 -8.48 -15.35
N LEU A 121 51.82 -7.99 -16.03
CA LEU A 121 52.63 -6.85 -15.62
C LEU A 121 52.25 -5.63 -16.47
N GLN A 122 52.11 -4.46 -15.85
CA GLN A 122 51.87 -3.20 -16.55
C GLN A 122 53.22 -2.49 -16.73
N LEU A 123 53.87 -2.74 -17.87
CA LEU A 123 55.13 -2.12 -18.20
C LEU A 123 54.90 -0.71 -18.74
N TYR A 124 55.43 0.28 -18.02
CA TYR A 124 55.43 1.67 -18.43
C TYR A 124 56.80 2.26 -18.18
N SER A 125 57.41 2.86 -19.22
CA SER A 125 58.78 3.36 -19.12
C SER A 125 58.84 4.88 -19.22
N MET A 126 59.66 5.51 -18.37
CA MET A 126 59.99 6.94 -18.48
C MET A 126 61.09 7.19 -19.52
N ASN A 127 61.94 6.19 -19.75
CA ASN A 127 63.05 6.25 -20.71
C ASN A 127 62.82 5.21 -21.81
N ARG A 128 63.62 5.27 -22.88
CA ARG A 128 63.67 4.16 -23.84
C ARG A 128 64.46 3.01 -23.21
N VAL A 129 63.77 1.99 -22.73
CA VAL A 129 64.38 0.85 -22.01
C VAL A 129 64.29 -0.41 -22.85
N ARG A 130 65.44 -0.99 -23.19
CA ARG A 130 65.50 -2.30 -23.82
C ARG A 130 65.33 -3.40 -22.78
N VAL A 131 64.33 -4.26 -22.97
CA VAL A 131 64.05 -5.43 -22.13
C VAL A 131 64.29 -6.72 -22.92
N TYR A 132 64.59 -7.81 -22.22
CA TYR A 132 64.88 -9.11 -22.81
C TYR A 132 63.97 -10.17 -22.17
N PRO A 133 63.58 -11.23 -22.88
CA PRO A 133 62.84 -12.33 -22.27
C PRO A 133 63.71 -13.00 -21.18
N GLY A 134 63.11 -13.43 -20.08
CA GLY A 134 63.79 -14.16 -19.01
C GLY A 134 64.53 -13.29 -17.98
N ILE A 135 64.61 -11.96 -18.13
CA ILE A 135 65.24 -11.10 -17.13
C ILE A 135 64.45 -11.14 -15.81
N ASN A 136 65.16 -11.12 -14.67
CA ASN A 136 64.54 -10.90 -13.37
C ASN A 136 63.98 -9.47 -13.32
N VAL A 137 62.69 -9.31 -13.60
CA VAL A 137 62.03 -8.03 -13.82
C VAL A 137 61.41 -7.47 -12.54
N GLY A 138 60.91 -8.35 -11.69
CA GLY A 138 60.26 -8.02 -10.43
C GLY A 138 60.49 -9.07 -9.36
N GLN A 139 59.83 -8.86 -8.23
CA GLN A 139 59.87 -9.74 -7.07
C GLN A 139 58.49 -9.80 -6.41
N MET A 140 58.12 -10.98 -5.91
CA MET A 140 56.87 -11.28 -5.22
C MET A 140 57.13 -11.43 -3.72
N MET A 141 56.22 -10.89 -2.91
CA MET A 141 56.20 -10.98 -1.45
C MET A 141 54.85 -11.55 -1.02
N TRP A 142 54.83 -12.30 0.09
CA TRP A 142 53.60 -12.91 0.61
C TRP A 142 53.31 -12.41 2.02
N TRP A 143 52.03 -12.13 2.28
CA TRP A 143 51.53 -11.60 3.54
C TRP A 143 50.55 -12.57 4.18
N ARG A 144 50.70 -12.76 5.50
CA ARG A 144 49.74 -13.54 6.29
C ARG A 144 48.45 -12.74 6.52
N PRO A 145 47.28 -13.22 6.06
CA PRO A 145 46.00 -12.56 6.26
C PRO A 145 45.50 -12.72 7.70
N GLN A 146 44.57 -11.86 8.10
CA GLN A 146 43.86 -11.91 9.40
C GLN A 146 42.35 -11.82 9.13
N GLY A 147 41.56 -12.70 9.74
CA GLY A 147 40.11 -12.82 9.53
C GLY A 147 39.70 -14.06 8.72
N LYS A 148 38.41 -14.17 8.38
CA LYS A 148 37.89 -15.23 7.49
C LYS A 148 38.46 -15.02 6.09
N VAL A 149 39.13 -16.04 5.54
CA VAL A 149 39.68 -15.99 4.18
C VAL A 149 38.61 -16.45 3.21
N LEU A 150 38.33 -15.62 2.19
CA LEU A 150 37.53 -15.97 1.03
C LEU A 150 38.49 -16.06 -0.16
N LEU A 151 38.47 -17.19 -0.86
CA LEU A 151 39.37 -17.43 -1.98
C LEU A 151 38.84 -16.74 -3.25
N TYR A 152 39.76 -16.20 -4.02
CA TYR A 152 39.50 -15.65 -5.34
C TYR A 152 39.13 -16.75 -6.34
N ASP A 153 37.97 -16.59 -6.96
CA ASP A 153 37.49 -17.40 -8.07
C ASP A 153 36.95 -16.48 -9.19
N GLY A 154 37.76 -15.49 -9.56
CA GLY A 154 37.38 -14.47 -10.54
C GLY A 154 37.93 -14.72 -11.94
N LYS A 155 37.48 -13.89 -12.89
CA LYS A 155 37.76 -13.96 -14.34
C LYS A 155 39.24 -13.99 -14.78
N TYR A 156 40.18 -13.72 -13.88
CA TYR A 156 41.61 -13.79 -14.18
C TYR A 156 42.29 -15.06 -13.65
N GLN A 157 41.59 -15.93 -12.91
CA GLN A 157 42.16 -17.16 -12.39
C GLN A 157 42.79 -18.01 -13.50
N GLY A 158 43.97 -18.57 -13.26
CA GLY A 158 44.64 -19.45 -14.22
C GLY A 158 45.17 -18.73 -15.47
N SER A 159 45.41 -17.42 -15.41
CA SER A 159 45.88 -16.65 -16.57
C SER A 159 47.18 -17.20 -17.15
N VAL A 160 47.27 -17.22 -18.49
CA VAL A 160 48.46 -17.57 -19.28
C VAL A 160 48.76 -16.44 -20.24
N GLY A 161 50.01 -15.97 -20.25
CA GLY A 161 50.42 -14.79 -21.01
C GLY A 161 49.87 -13.47 -20.45
N PRO A 162 50.06 -12.35 -21.17
CA PRO A 162 49.53 -11.06 -20.74
C PRO A 162 48.02 -11.02 -20.96
N ARG A 163 47.23 -10.64 -19.95
CA ARG A 163 45.78 -10.47 -20.05
C ARG A 163 45.39 -9.00 -20.20
N SER A 164 44.51 -8.72 -21.15
CA SER A 164 43.85 -7.41 -21.29
C SER A 164 42.81 -7.21 -20.19
N SER A 165 42.30 -5.98 -20.04
CA SER A 165 41.25 -5.67 -19.07
C SER A 165 39.92 -6.31 -19.48
N ASP A 166 39.39 -7.16 -18.60
CA ASP A 166 38.06 -7.73 -18.67
C ASP A 166 37.07 -6.92 -17.80
N ILE A 167 37.33 -5.64 -17.52
CA ILE A 167 36.45 -4.80 -16.67
C ILE A 167 34.99 -4.77 -17.17
N HIS A 168 34.79 -4.83 -18.48
CA HIS A 168 33.48 -4.90 -19.13
C HIS A 168 32.64 -6.12 -18.70
N VAL A 169 33.29 -7.22 -18.31
CA VAL A 169 32.61 -8.45 -17.85
C VAL A 169 31.82 -8.24 -16.56
N ASP A 170 32.31 -7.34 -15.69
CA ASP A 170 31.66 -7.06 -14.39
C ASP A 170 30.92 -5.72 -14.39
N PHE A 171 30.92 -5.00 -15.51
CA PHE A 171 30.38 -3.63 -15.59
C PHE A 171 28.92 -3.61 -15.14
N GLU A 172 28.05 -4.37 -15.81
CA GLU A 172 26.62 -4.42 -15.47
C GLU A 172 26.39 -5.01 -14.06
N LYS A 173 27.21 -5.95 -13.60
CA LYS A 173 27.13 -6.50 -12.23
C LYS A 173 27.38 -5.43 -11.17
N GLN A 174 28.33 -4.53 -11.40
CA GLN A 174 28.64 -3.45 -10.47
C GLN A 174 27.44 -2.49 -10.33
N PHE A 175 26.84 -2.07 -11.44
CA PHE A 175 25.63 -1.22 -11.41
C PHE A 175 24.44 -1.94 -10.81
N ALA A 176 24.24 -3.22 -11.14
CA ALA A 176 23.17 -4.02 -10.58
C ALA A 176 23.30 -4.15 -9.05
N ARG A 177 24.50 -4.34 -8.50
CA ARG A 177 24.76 -4.39 -7.05
C ARG A 177 24.50 -3.07 -6.34
N GLN A 178 24.81 -1.94 -6.99
CA GLN A 178 24.55 -0.60 -6.44
C GLN A 178 23.06 -0.25 -6.46
N ARG A 179 22.37 -0.61 -7.55
CA ARG A 179 20.95 -0.32 -7.75
C ARG A 179 20.03 -1.26 -6.97
N PHE A 180 20.45 -2.51 -6.78
CA PHE A 180 19.68 -3.55 -6.08
C PHE A 180 20.49 -4.10 -4.88
N PRO A 181 20.41 -3.41 -3.73
CA PRO A 181 21.24 -3.74 -2.57
C PRO A 181 20.97 -5.15 -2.06
N GLY A 182 22.04 -5.89 -1.78
CA GLY A 182 21.96 -7.14 -1.02
C GLY A 182 21.99 -6.91 0.49
N LEU A 183 21.86 -7.96 1.28
CA LEU A 183 21.87 -7.89 2.76
C LEU A 183 23.11 -7.15 3.33
N GLY A 184 24.28 -7.35 2.72
CA GLY A 184 25.55 -6.72 3.14
C GLY A 184 25.90 -5.40 2.45
N ALA A 185 25.01 -4.83 1.62
CA ALA A 185 25.28 -3.57 0.94
C ALA A 185 25.13 -2.38 1.90
N SER A 186 25.86 -1.29 1.66
CA SER A 186 25.56 0.02 2.28
C SER A 186 24.53 0.74 1.43
N GLY A 187 23.33 1.02 1.96
CA GLY A 187 22.24 1.63 1.20
C GLY A 187 21.30 2.46 2.07
N ASP A 188 20.37 3.18 1.42
CA ASP A 188 19.26 3.84 2.08
C ASP A 188 18.18 2.81 2.43
N TRP A 189 18.14 2.41 3.70
CA TRP A 189 17.19 1.40 4.17
C TRP A 189 15.74 1.90 4.20
N ALA A 190 15.52 3.21 4.06
CA ALA A 190 14.18 3.76 3.95
C ALA A 190 13.51 3.41 2.61
N GLU A 191 14.28 3.09 1.57
CA GLU A 191 13.72 2.76 0.24
C GLU A 191 13.46 1.27 0.02
N VAL A 192 13.91 0.38 0.92
CA VAL A 192 13.75 -1.08 0.79
C VAL A 192 12.63 -1.66 1.67
N GLY A 193 12.00 -0.79 2.46
CA GLY A 193 10.96 -1.14 3.42
C GLY A 193 11.47 -1.95 4.63
N PRO A 194 10.65 -2.05 5.68
CA PRO A 194 11.05 -2.58 6.99
C PRO A 194 11.34 -4.08 6.95
N LYS A 195 10.62 -4.87 6.13
CA LYS A 195 10.83 -6.33 6.08
C LYS A 195 12.24 -6.70 5.61
N PHE A 196 12.70 -6.09 4.52
CA PHE A 196 14.07 -6.31 4.04
C PHE A 196 15.10 -5.58 4.92
N GLY A 197 14.79 -4.36 5.36
CA GLY A 197 15.69 -3.56 6.20
C GLY A 197 16.06 -4.26 7.51
N GLN A 198 15.10 -4.91 8.17
CA GLN A 198 15.36 -5.67 9.40
C GLN A 198 16.25 -6.89 9.14
N LEU A 199 16.03 -7.63 8.06
CA LEU A 199 16.90 -8.76 7.66
C LEU A 199 18.33 -8.27 7.37
N ALA A 200 18.47 -7.20 6.60
CA ALA A 200 19.77 -6.60 6.30
C ALA A 200 20.48 -6.12 7.58
N ALA A 201 19.76 -5.61 8.57
CA ALA A 201 20.35 -5.16 9.83
C ALA A 201 20.92 -6.29 10.70
N VAL A 202 20.44 -7.53 10.55
CA VAL A 202 20.80 -8.67 11.43
C VAL A 202 21.59 -9.78 10.73
N HIS A 203 21.74 -9.74 9.39
CA HIS A 203 22.34 -10.83 8.60
C HIS A 203 23.81 -11.18 8.93
N LEU A 204 24.56 -10.30 9.60
CA LEU A 204 25.94 -10.58 10.02
C LEU A 204 25.98 -11.47 11.27
N ASP A 205 24.93 -11.43 12.08
CA ASP A 205 24.87 -12.11 13.38
C ASP A 205 24.02 -13.38 13.31
N PHE A 206 23.09 -13.47 12.34
CA PHE A 206 22.18 -14.59 12.16
C PHE A 206 22.17 -15.08 10.71
N PRO A 207 22.02 -16.40 10.46
CA PRO A 207 21.94 -16.93 9.10
C PRO A 207 20.67 -16.44 8.41
N VAL A 208 20.81 -15.64 7.35
CA VAL A 208 19.69 -15.19 6.51
C VAL A 208 19.94 -15.70 5.09
N PRO A 209 18.94 -16.29 4.41
CA PRO A 209 19.11 -16.72 3.02
C PRO A 209 19.48 -15.54 2.11
N ALA A 210 20.33 -15.80 1.13
CA ALA A 210 20.81 -14.77 0.21
C ALA A 210 19.64 -14.00 -0.40
N ALA A 211 19.67 -12.67 -0.29
CA ALA A 211 18.59 -11.80 -0.78
C ALA A 211 19.12 -10.45 -1.28
N PHE A 212 18.37 -9.87 -2.22
CA PHE A 212 18.54 -8.48 -2.67
C PHE A 212 17.17 -7.80 -2.76
N CYS A 213 17.16 -6.47 -2.64
CA CYS A 213 15.95 -5.68 -2.74
C CYS A 213 15.92 -4.82 -4.01
N VAL A 214 14.73 -4.70 -4.58
CA VAL A 214 14.33 -3.73 -5.58
C VAL A 214 13.68 -2.55 -4.82
N PRO A 215 14.34 -1.40 -4.73
CA PRO A 215 13.85 -0.25 -3.95
C PRO A 215 12.50 0.26 -4.48
N ALA A 216 11.71 0.89 -3.60
CA ALA A 216 10.42 1.48 -3.96
C ALA A 216 10.54 2.55 -5.07
N ALA A 217 11.66 3.25 -5.15
CA ALA A 217 11.93 4.23 -6.21
C ALA A 217 11.91 3.61 -7.62
N GLU A 218 12.27 2.33 -7.77
CA GLU A 218 12.18 1.62 -9.06
C GLU A 218 10.73 1.42 -9.50
N PHE A 219 9.82 1.24 -8.54
CA PHE A 219 8.40 1.15 -8.84
C PHE A 219 7.87 2.52 -9.28
N THR A 220 8.21 3.59 -8.56
CA THR A 220 7.84 4.96 -8.97
C THR A 220 8.36 5.28 -10.38
N ALA A 221 9.60 4.91 -10.68
CA ALA A 221 10.21 5.12 -12.00
C ALA A 221 9.61 4.23 -13.11
N ALA A 222 8.89 3.16 -12.77
CA ALA A 222 8.21 2.29 -13.74
C ALA A 222 6.87 2.85 -14.21
N LEU A 223 6.31 3.84 -13.52
CA LEU A 223 5.09 4.53 -13.96
C LEU A 223 5.41 5.53 -15.07
N ASP A 224 4.72 5.42 -16.20
CA ASP A 224 4.76 6.47 -17.22
C ASP A 224 3.91 7.70 -16.79
N GLU A 225 4.12 8.83 -17.46
CA GLU A 225 3.43 10.09 -17.15
C GLU A 225 1.90 9.97 -17.22
N ARG A 226 1.37 9.15 -18.13
CA ARG A 226 -0.06 8.94 -18.30
C ARG A 226 -0.63 8.10 -17.16
N GLN A 227 0.04 7.00 -16.79
CA GLN A 227 -0.34 6.13 -15.69
C GLN A 227 -0.34 6.90 -14.37
N ALA A 228 0.72 7.69 -14.11
CA ALA A 228 0.82 8.50 -12.91
C ALA A 228 -0.33 9.53 -12.81
N ALA A 229 -0.68 10.19 -13.92
CA ALA A 229 -1.79 11.14 -13.96
C ALA A 229 -3.16 10.47 -13.75
N GLU A 230 -3.42 9.33 -14.39
CA GLU A 230 -4.67 8.58 -14.21
C GLU A 230 -4.86 8.08 -12.78
N LEU A 231 -3.81 7.52 -12.17
CA LEU A 231 -3.84 7.08 -10.78
C LEU A 231 -4.11 8.27 -9.84
N LYS A 232 -3.39 9.39 -10.02
CA LYS A 232 -3.61 10.61 -9.23
C LYS A 232 -5.07 11.08 -9.30
N ASN A 233 -5.62 11.17 -10.50
CA ASN A 233 -7.00 11.58 -10.70
C ASN A 233 -7.99 10.62 -10.02
N ALA A 234 -7.78 9.30 -10.17
CA ALA A 234 -8.68 8.31 -9.58
C ALA A 234 -8.66 8.36 -8.03
N PHE A 235 -7.50 8.52 -7.39
CA PHE A 235 -7.40 8.66 -5.94
C PHE A 235 -7.99 9.98 -5.42
N THR A 236 -7.81 11.09 -6.16
CA THR A 236 -8.48 12.37 -5.85
C THR A 236 -10.01 12.24 -5.91
N ASP A 237 -10.53 11.53 -6.93
CA ASP A 237 -11.96 11.24 -7.05
C ASP A 237 -12.47 10.40 -5.85
N VAL A 238 -11.71 9.40 -5.40
CA VAL A 238 -12.06 8.58 -4.22
C VAL A 238 -12.12 9.42 -2.95
N ARG A 239 -11.15 10.31 -2.74
CA ARG A 239 -11.12 11.22 -1.58
C ARG A 239 -12.32 12.17 -1.58
N ALA A 240 -12.60 12.83 -2.71
CA ALA A 240 -13.68 13.81 -2.82
C ALA A 240 -15.08 13.17 -2.64
N THR A 241 -15.23 11.91 -3.02
CA THR A 241 -16.52 11.19 -2.98
C THR A 241 -16.66 10.26 -1.78
N VAL A 242 -15.69 10.24 -0.86
CA VAL A 242 -15.64 9.35 0.32
C VAL A 242 -16.02 7.90 -0.02
N GLY A 243 -15.53 7.43 -1.17
CA GLY A 243 -15.80 6.07 -1.66
C GLY A 243 -17.18 5.80 -2.29
N ALA A 244 -18.05 6.80 -2.52
CA ALA A 244 -19.36 6.58 -3.14
C ALA A 244 -19.28 5.95 -4.54
N PHE A 245 -18.22 6.23 -5.30
CA PHE A 245 -17.91 5.60 -6.59
C PHE A 245 -16.69 4.67 -6.51
N PHE A 246 -16.42 4.11 -5.32
CA PHE A 246 -15.21 3.34 -5.08
C PHE A 246 -15.04 2.20 -6.09
N THR A 247 -16.12 1.52 -6.48
CA THR A 247 -16.05 0.43 -7.47
C THR A 247 -15.57 0.90 -8.84
N GLU A 248 -16.04 2.04 -9.32
CA GLU A 248 -15.64 2.60 -10.63
C GLU A 248 -14.19 3.11 -10.58
N SER A 249 -13.84 3.86 -9.52
CA SER A 249 -12.48 4.34 -9.32
C SER A 249 -11.49 3.19 -9.16
N LEU A 250 -11.85 2.14 -8.41
CA LEU A 250 -11.04 0.95 -8.23
C LEU A 250 -10.84 0.19 -9.55
N ALA A 251 -11.86 0.10 -10.40
CA ALA A 251 -11.73 -0.49 -11.72
C ALA A 251 -10.71 0.28 -12.58
N ARG A 252 -10.76 1.62 -12.58
CA ARG A 252 -9.78 2.48 -13.26
C ARG A 252 -8.35 2.31 -12.70
N ILE A 253 -8.21 2.28 -11.38
CA ILE A 253 -6.93 2.07 -10.69
C ILE A 253 -6.34 0.72 -11.09
N THR A 254 -7.13 -0.35 -10.98
CA THR A 254 -6.70 -1.72 -11.29
C THR A 254 -6.33 -1.86 -12.77
N ASP A 255 -7.12 -1.29 -13.68
CA ASP A 255 -6.83 -1.36 -15.12
C ASP A 255 -5.54 -0.62 -15.48
N THR A 256 -5.32 0.57 -14.90
CA THR A 256 -4.07 1.32 -15.06
C THR A 256 -2.88 0.52 -14.51
N ALA A 257 -3.05 -0.11 -13.35
CA ALA A 257 -2.01 -0.89 -12.70
C ALA A 257 -1.61 -2.15 -13.47
N ARG A 258 -2.54 -2.82 -14.16
CA ARG A 258 -2.22 -3.99 -15.02
C ARG A 258 -1.21 -3.68 -16.12
N GLY A 259 -1.07 -2.42 -16.52
CA GLY A 259 -0.10 -1.96 -17.51
C GLY A 259 1.32 -1.77 -16.97
N ILE A 260 1.53 -1.80 -15.65
CA ILE A 260 2.84 -1.55 -15.03
C ILE A 260 3.81 -2.66 -15.42
N ARG A 261 4.95 -2.28 -16.00
CA ARG A 261 6.03 -3.17 -16.41
C ARG A 261 7.37 -2.62 -15.97
N ILE A 262 8.30 -3.50 -15.64
CA ILE A 262 9.68 -3.10 -15.36
C ILE A 262 10.30 -2.55 -16.66
N PRO A 263 10.89 -1.33 -16.65
CA PRO A 263 11.58 -0.76 -17.82
C PRO A 263 12.73 -1.67 -18.30
N GLU A 264 12.95 -1.75 -19.61
CA GLU A 264 13.91 -2.70 -20.21
C GLU A 264 15.35 -2.57 -19.66
N THR A 265 15.79 -1.33 -19.39
CA THR A 265 17.10 -1.07 -18.77
C THR A 265 17.20 -1.66 -17.36
N THR A 266 16.14 -1.50 -16.55
CA THR A 266 16.03 -2.11 -15.22
C THR A 266 15.91 -3.63 -15.31
N ARG A 267 15.15 -4.18 -16.29
CA ARG A 267 15.06 -5.64 -16.53
C ARG A 267 16.43 -6.26 -16.78
N SER A 268 17.25 -5.65 -17.64
CA SER A 268 18.59 -6.14 -17.95
C SER A 268 19.50 -6.18 -16.71
N LEU A 269 19.46 -5.14 -15.87
CA LEU A 269 20.22 -5.09 -14.63
C LEU A 269 19.70 -6.11 -13.60
N LEU A 270 18.38 -6.30 -13.49
CA LEU A 270 17.79 -7.30 -12.59
C LEU A 270 18.17 -8.72 -13.01
N ARG A 271 18.13 -9.05 -14.31
CA ARG A 271 18.63 -10.34 -14.82
C ARG A 271 20.10 -10.55 -14.45
N THR A 272 20.92 -9.51 -14.61
CA THR A 272 22.33 -9.55 -14.20
C THR A 272 22.48 -9.79 -12.69
N ARG A 273 21.65 -9.14 -11.86
CA ARG A 273 21.65 -9.32 -10.41
C ARG A 273 21.25 -10.74 -10.00
N LEU A 274 20.20 -11.27 -10.62
CA LEU A 274 19.70 -12.63 -10.37
C LEU A 274 20.77 -13.67 -10.70
N GLN A 275 21.42 -13.55 -11.85
CA GLN A 275 22.51 -14.45 -12.27
C GLN A 275 23.78 -14.31 -11.43
N ASP A 276 24.04 -13.11 -10.88
CA ASP A 276 25.19 -12.85 -10.01
C ASP A 276 25.03 -13.46 -8.61
N MET A 277 23.79 -13.59 -8.12
CA MET A 277 23.52 -14.01 -6.74
C MET A 277 22.96 -15.44 -6.61
N PHE A 278 22.31 -15.96 -7.66
CA PHE A 278 21.61 -17.23 -7.64
C PHE A 278 21.99 -18.13 -8.81
N SER A 279 21.93 -19.44 -8.58
CA SER A 279 22.20 -20.46 -9.59
C SER A 279 20.88 -20.99 -10.18
N LEU A 280 20.24 -20.26 -11.10
CA LEU A 280 18.96 -20.64 -11.68
C LEU A 280 19.12 -21.62 -12.87
N PRO A 281 18.27 -22.66 -13.01
CA PRO A 281 17.09 -23.00 -12.20
C PRO A 281 17.35 -23.90 -10.98
N GLY A 282 18.61 -24.06 -10.55
CA GLY A 282 18.96 -24.90 -9.40
C GLY A 282 18.46 -24.36 -8.06
N ASP A 283 18.52 -23.03 -7.88
CA ASP A 283 17.94 -22.32 -6.75
C ASP A 283 16.45 -22.04 -6.98
N LEU A 284 15.63 -22.13 -5.93
CA LEU A 284 14.26 -21.60 -5.89
C LEU A 284 14.24 -20.27 -5.16
N LEU A 285 13.41 -19.33 -5.60
CA LEU A 285 13.33 -17.96 -5.07
C LEU A 285 11.93 -17.64 -4.55
N ALA A 286 11.89 -16.80 -3.53
CA ALA A 286 10.70 -16.11 -3.03
C ALA A 286 10.83 -14.62 -3.36
N VAL A 287 9.78 -14.06 -3.98
CA VAL A 287 9.66 -12.63 -4.28
C VAL A 287 8.63 -12.04 -3.33
N ARG A 288 9.07 -11.19 -2.41
CA ARG A 288 8.28 -10.72 -1.28
C ARG A 288 8.14 -9.20 -1.32
N SER A 289 6.92 -8.72 -1.11
CA SER A 289 6.63 -7.30 -0.97
C SER A 289 7.05 -6.75 0.39
N SER A 290 7.59 -5.53 0.42
CA SER A 290 8.04 -4.80 1.60
C SER A 290 7.58 -3.34 1.48
N GLY A 291 6.39 -3.04 2.00
CA GLY A 291 5.77 -1.72 1.90
C GLY A 291 6.43 -0.75 2.87
N LEU A 292 6.68 0.50 2.45
CA LEU A 292 7.36 1.48 3.31
C LEU A 292 6.54 1.86 4.54
N ASP A 293 5.21 1.75 4.44
CA ASP A 293 4.26 2.05 5.51
C ASP A 293 3.77 0.79 6.25
N GLU A 294 4.31 -0.40 5.91
CA GLU A 294 4.07 -1.60 6.71
C GLU A 294 4.71 -1.39 8.10
N ASP A 295 4.00 -1.76 9.17
CA ASP A 295 4.49 -1.71 10.57
C ASP A 295 4.58 -0.31 11.24
N GLY A 296 3.85 0.70 10.75
CA GLY A 296 3.66 1.99 11.44
C GLY A 296 2.76 1.91 12.68
N GLU A 297 2.96 2.81 13.67
CA GLU A 297 2.27 2.79 14.98
C GLU A 297 0.73 2.78 14.94
N ASN A 298 0.11 3.16 13.81
CA ASN A 298 -1.35 3.30 13.66
C ASN A 298 -1.99 2.50 12.52
N THR A 299 -1.23 1.74 11.71
CA THR A 299 -1.76 1.11 10.49
C THR A 299 -1.08 -0.21 10.16
N SER A 300 -1.68 -1.31 10.59
CA SER A 300 -1.26 -2.65 10.17
C SER A 300 -1.88 -2.99 8.81
N LEU A 301 -1.25 -2.56 7.71
CA LEU A 301 -1.51 -3.08 6.35
C LEU A 301 -0.87 -4.47 6.13
N ALA A 302 -0.47 -5.14 7.21
CA ALA A 302 0.28 -6.38 7.17
C ALA A 302 -0.48 -7.49 6.44
N GLY A 303 0.20 -8.13 5.49
CA GLY A 303 -0.32 -9.29 4.74
C GLY A 303 -1.23 -8.96 3.56
N ILE A 304 -1.38 -7.68 3.18
CA ILE A 304 -2.27 -7.27 2.09
C ILE A 304 -1.60 -7.35 0.71
N HIS A 305 -0.27 -7.26 0.67
CA HIS A 305 0.50 -7.34 -0.58
C HIS A 305 0.97 -8.76 -0.87
N HIS A 306 1.13 -9.07 -2.15
CA HIS A 306 1.44 -10.43 -2.59
C HIS A 306 2.90 -10.83 -2.32
N SER A 307 3.10 -12.11 -2.02
CA SER A 307 4.40 -12.78 -2.08
C SER A 307 4.30 -13.98 -3.02
N VAL A 308 5.26 -14.10 -3.94
CA VAL A 308 5.30 -15.19 -4.92
C VAL A 308 6.44 -16.14 -4.57
N LEU A 309 6.10 -17.41 -4.34
CA LEU A 309 7.06 -18.46 -3.98
C LEU A 309 7.37 -19.35 -5.20
N HIS A 310 8.35 -20.25 -5.05
CA HIS A 310 8.73 -21.26 -6.04
C HIS A 310 9.15 -20.71 -7.40
N VAL A 311 9.82 -19.56 -7.40
CA VAL A 311 10.32 -18.91 -8.63
C VAL A 311 11.67 -19.52 -9.02
N ASP A 312 11.76 -20.12 -10.22
CA ASP A 312 12.90 -20.92 -10.67
C ASP A 312 13.68 -20.30 -11.85
N SER A 313 13.22 -19.17 -12.39
CA SER A 313 13.82 -18.53 -13.56
C SER A 313 13.86 -17.02 -13.43
N ALA A 314 14.78 -16.38 -14.16
CA ALA A 314 14.91 -14.94 -14.13
C ALA A 314 13.65 -14.24 -14.68
N ASP A 315 12.97 -14.83 -15.65
CA ASP A 315 11.74 -14.28 -16.22
C ASP A 315 10.56 -14.39 -15.26
N ALA A 316 10.41 -15.56 -14.60
CA ALA A 316 9.42 -15.72 -13.54
C ALA A 316 9.68 -14.75 -12.37
N ALA A 317 10.94 -14.45 -12.04
CA ALA A 317 11.27 -13.47 -11.00
C ALA A 317 10.87 -12.04 -11.39
N LEU A 318 11.09 -11.65 -12.65
CA LEU A 318 10.65 -10.34 -13.15
C LEU A 318 9.12 -10.21 -13.15
N GLU A 319 8.40 -11.25 -13.60
CA GLU A 319 6.94 -11.29 -13.55
C GLU A 319 6.42 -11.24 -12.11
N ALA A 320 7.07 -11.95 -11.19
CA ALA A 320 6.71 -11.93 -9.78
C ALA A 320 6.91 -10.54 -9.15
N ILE A 321 7.99 -9.82 -9.50
CA ILE A 321 8.20 -8.43 -9.05
C ILE A 321 7.07 -7.53 -9.56
N GLU A 322 6.68 -7.67 -10.83
CA GLU A 322 5.56 -6.91 -11.41
C GLU A 322 4.23 -7.22 -10.71
N ARG A 323 3.96 -8.49 -10.36
CA ARG A 323 2.77 -8.87 -9.59
C ARG A 323 2.77 -8.26 -8.19
N CYS A 324 3.90 -8.28 -7.49
CA CYS A 324 4.03 -7.61 -6.20
C CYS A 324 3.75 -6.11 -6.33
N TRP A 325 4.29 -5.44 -7.35
CA TRP A 325 3.97 -4.03 -7.62
C TRP A 325 2.49 -3.79 -7.91
N GLN A 326 1.88 -4.60 -8.77
CA GLN A 326 0.45 -4.50 -9.12
C GLN A 326 -0.45 -4.69 -7.88
N SER A 327 -0.06 -5.54 -6.94
CA SER A 327 -0.80 -5.75 -5.69
C SER A 327 -0.97 -4.50 -4.83
N HIS A 328 -0.12 -3.48 -5.00
CA HIS A 328 -0.28 -2.19 -4.32
C HIS A 328 -1.58 -1.46 -4.71
N TYR A 329 -2.09 -1.74 -5.91
CA TYR A 329 -3.27 -1.11 -6.51
C TYR A 329 -4.48 -2.07 -6.60
N GLU A 330 -4.40 -3.25 -5.99
CA GLU A 330 -5.53 -4.18 -5.94
C GLU A 330 -6.57 -3.76 -4.88
N ALA A 331 -7.78 -4.30 -5.04
CA ALA A 331 -8.94 -4.00 -4.20
C ALA A 331 -8.66 -4.00 -2.69
N PRO A 332 -8.06 -5.05 -2.07
CA PRO A 332 -7.83 -5.07 -0.64
C PRO A 332 -6.80 -4.03 -0.19
N ALA A 333 -5.75 -3.79 -0.98
CA ALA A 333 -4.71 -2.80 -0.71
C ALA A 333 -5.25 -1.37 -0.76
N VAL A 334 -5.95 -1.03 -1.84
CA VAL A 334 -6.56 0.29 -2.01
C VAL A 334 -7.63 0.53 -0.95
N ALA A 335 -8.48 -0.45 -0.67
CA ALA A 335 -9.52 -0.32 0.34
C ALA A 335 -8.92 -0.13 1.75
N ALA A 336 -7.84 -0.85 2.08
CA ALA A 336 -7.18 -0.71 3.37
C ALA A 336 -6.50 0.65 3.55
N ARG A 337 -5.80 1.14 2.53
CA ARG A 337 -5.20 2.48 2.53
C ARG A 337 -6.24 3.60 2.65
N VAL A 338 -7.33 3.51 1.88
CA VAL A 338 -8.44 4.46 1.96
C VAL A 338 -9.09 4.41 3.35
N ARG A 339 -9.28 3.22 3.94
CA ARG A 339 -9.79 3.08 5.31
C ARG A 339 -8.91 3.78 6.34
N SER A 340 -7.58 3.74 6.18
CA SER A 340 -6.64 4.46 7.04
C SER A 340 -6.47 5.94 6.70
N GLY A 341 -7.21 6.46 5.71
CA GLY A 341 -7.10 7.86 5.28
C GLY A 341 -5.90 8.16 4.37
N ASP A 342 -5.24 7.14 3.84
CA ASP A 342 -4.15 7.28 2.88
C ASP A 342 -4.68 7.24 1.44
N PHE A 343 -4.64 8.39 0.77
CA PHE A 343 -5.08 8.58 -0.61
C PHE A 343 -3.91 8.86 -1.57
N ASP A 344 -2.67 8.62 -1.16
CA ASP A 344 -1.51 8.87 -2.04
C ASP A 344 -1.55 7.91 -3.25
N ALA A 345 -1.54 8.46 -4.45
CA ALA A 345 -1.51 7.65 -5.67
C ALA A 345 -0.13 7.03 -5.94
N MET A 346 0.93 7.58 -5.34
CA MET A 346 2.30 7.17 -5.63
C MET A 346 2.71 5.90 -4.89
N PRO A 347 3.38 4.98 -5.59
CA PRO A 347 3.71 3.69 -5.02
C PRO A 347 4.82 3.83 -3.99
N ARG A 348 4.65 3.14 -2.85
CA ARG A 348 5.63 3.06 -1.76
C ARG A 348 5.89 1.61 -1.38
N LEU A 349 6.21 0.79 -2.38
CA LEU A 349 6.38 -0.66 -2.22
C LEU A 349 7.73 -1.11 -2.80
N ALA A 350 8.61 -1.56 -1.91
CA ALA A 350 9.81 -2.28 -2.29
C ALA A 350 9.50 -3.78 -2.47
N VAL A 351 10.34 -4.48 -3.23
CA VAL A 351 10.20 -5.92 -3.46
C VAL A 351 11.57 -6.56 -3.30
N PHE A 352 11.69 -7.58 -2.46
CA PHE A 352 12.94 -8.31 -2.32
C PHE A 352 12.83 -9.74 -2.83
N VAL A 353 13.94 -10.21 -3.41
CA VAL A 353 14.09 -11.56 -3.94
C VAL A 353 15.05 -12.31 -3.02
N GLN A 354 14.57 -13.40 -2.44
CA GLN A 354 15.27 -14.20 -1.43
C GLN A 354 15.36 -15.66 -1.88
N ARG A 355 16.49 -16.32 -1.63
CA ARG A 355 16.60 -17.77 -1.86
C ARG A 355 15.64 -18.51 -0.93
N MET A 356 14.85 -19.42 -1.48
CA MET A 356 14.05 -20.36 -0.70
C MET A 356 14.94 -21.46 -0.14
N ILE A 357 14.79 -21.71 1.15
CA ILE A 357 15.34 -22.89 1.80
C ILE A 357 14.44 -24.08 1.46
N LYS A 358 15.02 -25.28 1.39
CA LYS A 358 14.28 -26.56 1.32
C LYS A 358 14.28 -27.15 2.74
N PRO A 359 13.34 -26.74 3.61
CA PRO A 359 13.39 -27.07 5.02
C PRO A 359 13.04 -28.54 5.30
N ASP A 360 13.71 -29.10 6.31
CA ASP A 360 13.22 -30.26 7.07
C ASP A 360 12.17 -29.81 8.10
N LEU A 361 12.31 -28.59 8.63
CA LEU A 361 11.39 -27.95 9.57
C LEU A 361 11.21 -26.48 9.23
N ALA A 362 10.00 -25.95 9.39
CA ALA A 362 9.78 -24.51 9.32
C ALA A 362 8.68 -24.09 10.28
N GLY A 363 8.70 -22.83 10.69
CA GLY A 363 7.81 -22.37 11.74
C GLY A 363 7.86 -20.87 12.01
N VAL A 364 7.08 -20.48 13.01
CA VAL A 364 7.07 -19.15 13.60
C VAL A 364 7.50 -19.24 15.06
N ALA A 365 8.11 -18.17 15.57
CA ALA A 365 8.53 -18.07 16.96
C ALA A 365 8.29 -16.66 17.50
N PHE A 366 7.75 -16.58 18.71
CA PHE A 366 7.32 -15.33 19.33
C PHE A 366 7.95 -15.15 20.70
N THR A 367 8.09 -13.89 21.11
CA THR A 367 8.47 -13.53 22.48
C THR A 367 7.37 -12.70 23.15
N GLY A 368 7.17 -12.88 24.45
CA GLY A 368 6.27 -12.03 25.26
C GLY A 368 4.79 -12.39 25.23
N LEU A 369 4.42 -13.62 24.82
CA LEU A 369 3.07 -14.15 25.02
C LEU A 369 2.96 -14.72 26.44
N ASP A 370 2.04 -14.21 27.26
CA ASP A 370 1.72 -14.85 28.55
C ASP A 370 1.09 -16.21 28.25
N SER A 371 1.72 -17.29 28.71
CA SER A 371 1.29 -18.69 28.60
C SER A 371 -0.01 -18.90 29.39
N GLY A 372 -1.14 -18.47 28.80
CA GLY A 372 -2.45 -18.40 29.46
C GLY A 372 -3.63 -18.35 28.50
N ALA A 373 -3.57 -19.09 27.39
CA ALA A 373 -4.71 -19.24 26.48
C ALA A 373 -4.77 -20.66 25.88
N HIS A 374 -4.92 -21.68 26.72
CA HIS A 374 -5.36 -23.00 26.29
C HIS A 374 -6.66 -23.37 27.01
N GLY A 375 -7.62 -23.90 26.23
CA GLY A 375 -9.04 -24.06 26.56
C GLY A 375 -9.38 -24.99 27.75
N PRO A 376 -10.67 -25.06 28.11
CA PRO A 376 -11.15 -25.42 29.44
C PRO A 376 -11.10 -26.92 29.71
N GLY A 377 -10.48 -27.33 30.81
CA GLY A 377 -10.46 -28.75 31.15
C GLY A 377 -9.83 -29.22 32.45
N THR A 378 -9.82 -28.47 33.57
CA THR A 378 -10.00 -29.00 34.96
C THR A 378 -9.93 -27.88 36.03
N PRO A 379 -10.64 -28.00 37.17
CA PRO A 379 -10.92 -26.89 38.08
C PRO A 379 -9.97 -26.81 39.28
N GLY A 380 -9.64 -25.59 39.74
CA GLY A 380 -8.93 -25.40 41.01
C GLY A 380 -8.70 -23.94 41.42
N SER A 381 -9.59 -23.43 42.27
CA SER A 381 -9.43 -22.38 43.30
C SER A 381 -8.69 -21.08 42.95
N GLY A 382 -9.42 -19.96 43.00
CA GLY A 382 -8.87 -18.62 42.86
C GLY A 382 -8.07 -18.12 44.06
N ALA A 383 -7.39 -17.00 43.85
CA ALA A 383 -7.16 -15.92 44.80
C ALA A 383 -6.51 -14.74 44.07
N HIS A 384 -7.04 -13.54 44.29
CA HIS A 384 -6.34 -12.29 44.01
C HIS A 384 -4.98 -12.28 44.70
N GLY A 385 -3.93 -12.02 43.94
CA GLY A 385 -2.57 -11.80 44.43
C GLY A 385 -1.88 -10.75 43.59
N SER A 386 -1.88 -9.51 44.06
CA SER A 386 -0.94 -8.49 43.64
C SER A 386 0.48 -8.92 44.03
N GLY A 387 1.38 -8.95 43.06
CA GLY A 387 2.83 -8.97 43.27
C GLY A 387 3.53 -10.27 42.88
N ALA A 388 4.21 -10.25 41.73
CA ALA A 388 5.54 -10.83 41.53
C ALA A 388 6.05 -10.43 40.14
N HIS A 389 6.97 -9.46 40.09
CA HIS A 389 7.95 -9.42 39.01
C HIS A 389 8.81 -10.68 39.14
N GLY A 390 8.62 -11.68 38.27
CA GLY A 390 9.35 -12.94 38.33
C GLY A 390 9.26 -13.74 37.03
N SER A 391 10.43 -13.97 36.42
CA SER A 391 10.81 -15.02 35.45
C SER A 391 10.14 -15.16 34.07
N GLY A 392 9.02 -14.52 33.76
CA GLY A 392 8.36 -14.69 32.43
C GLY A 392 9.05 -13.99 31.24
N ALA A 393 10.04 -13.13 31.48
CA ALA A 393 10.57 -12.18 30.48
C ALA A 393 11.50 -12.78 29.40
N HIS A 394 11.62 -14.11 29.30
CA HIS A 394 12.52 -14.78 28.34
C HIS A 394 11.92 -16.04 27.69
N GLU A 395 10.62 -16.27 27.85
CA GLU A 395 9.94 -17.41 27.26
C GLU A 395 9.72 -17.17 25.76
N VAL A 396 10.22 -18.12 24.94
CA VAL A 396 9.97 -18.18 23.50
C VAL A 396 8.93 -19.27 23.26
N THR A 397 7.86 -18.92 22.55
CA THR A 397 6.84 -19.87 22.07
C THR A 397 7.10 -20.15 20.60
N LEU A 398 7.12 -21.43 20.21
CA LEU A 398 7.40 -21.89 18.85
C LEU A 398 6.21 -22.67 18.31
N GLU A 399 5.83 -22.40 17.07
CA GLU A 399 4.89 -23.23 16.29
C GLU A 399 5.60 -23.70 15.02
N TYR A 400 5.62 -25.00 14.77
CA TYR A 400 6.36 -25.56 13.63
C TYR A 400 5.68 -26.77 12.99
N VAL A 401 6.09 -27.05 11.75
CA VAL A 401 5.70 -28.23 10.95
C VAL A 401 6.94 -28.89 10.34
N GLU A 402 6.82 -30.18 9.99
CA GLU A 402 7.82 -30.89 9.17
C GLU A 402 7.62 -30.50 7.69
N GLY A 403 8.70 -30.13 7.00
CA GLY A 403 8.68 -29.65 5.62
C GLY A 403 8.48 -28.13 5.48
N LEU A 404 7.89 -27.69 4.36
CA LEU A 404 7.68 -26.27 4.04
C LEU A 404 6.59 -25.65 4.93
N ALA A 405 6.84 -24.45 5.46
CA ALA A 405 5.88 -23.71 6.29
C ALA A 405 4.65 -23.17 5.51
N ASP A 406 4.54 -23.42 4.21
CA ASP A 406 3.39 -22.98 3.40
C ASP A 406 2.07 -23.52 3.96
N GLU A 407 2.06 -24.77 4.46
CA GLU A 407 0.87 -25.39 5.08
C GLU A 407 0.55 -24.86 6.49
N LEU A 408 1.54 -24.29 7.19
CA LEU A 408 1.38 -23.68 8.53
C LEU A 408 0.80 -22.27 8.42
N VAL A 409 1.32 -21.46 7.49
CA VAL A 409 0.83 -20.09 7.23
C VAL A 409 -0.57 -20.12 6.59
N ALA A 410 -0.88 -21.14 5.77
CA ALA A 410 -2.21 -21.38 5.21
C ALA A 410 -3.21 -22.01 6.21
N GLY A 411 -2.76 -22.43 7.40
CA GLY A 411 -3.62 -23.03 8.42
C GLY A 411 -4.21 -24.39 8.05
N THR A 412 -3.55 -25.15 7.16
CA THR A 412 -3.99 -26.46 6.65
C THR A 412 -3.38 -27.65 7.40
N ALA A 413 -2.33 -27.41 8.21
CA ALA A 413 -1.69 -28.41 9.06
C ALA A 413 -1.80 -28.03 10.54
N ASP A 414 -1.98 -29.01 11.43
CA ASP A 414 -1.96 -28.81 12.88
C ASP A 414 -0.52 -28.52 13.34
N PRO A 415 -0.20 -27.30 13.81
CA PRO A 415 1.14 -26.96 14.27
C PRO A 415 1.52 -27.73 15.53
N VAL A 416 2.80 -28.08 15.66
CA VAL A 416 3.35 -28.49 16.95
C VAL A 416 3.77 -27.24 17.73
N CYS A 417 3.08 -26.94 18.83
CA CYS A 417 3.41 -25.83 19.71
C CYS A 417 4.34 -26.28 20.86
N VAL A 418 5.44 -25.56 21.06
CA VAL A 418 6.44 -25.86 22.08
C VAL A 418 7.01 -24.58 22.68
N ASP A 419 7.08 -24.52 24.00
CA ASP A 419 7.72 -23.41 24.71
C ASP A 419 9.18 -23.71 25.07
N SER A 420 10.01 -22.67 25.11
CA SER A 420 11.43 -22.78 25.48
C SER A 420 11.68 -23.48 26.81
N GLY A 421 10.80 -23.30 27.82
CA GLY A 421 10.92 -23.99 29.11
C GLY A 421 10.75 -25.52 29.03
N SER A 422 9.96 -25.99 28.07
CA SER A 422 9.78 -27.43 27.83
C SER A 422 10.99 -28.05 27.12
N LEU A 423 11.63 -27.33 26.19
CA LEU A 423 12.85 -27.77 25.47
C LEU A 423 14.11 -27.83 26.36
N GLU A 424 14.09 -27.08 27.46
CA GLU A 424 15.16 -27.02 28.47
C GLU A 424 14.97 -28.05 29.60
N SER A 425 13.81 -28.71 29.68
CA SER A 425 13.50 -29.70 30.71
C SER A 425 14.02 -31.11 30.35
N PRO A 426 14.58 -31.90 31.30
CA PRO A 426 15.03 -33.25 31.03
C PRO A 426 13.84 -34.18 30.76
N GLY A 427 13.55 -34.45 29.48
CA GLY A 427 12.60 -35.48 29.04
C GLY A 427 11.39 -35.04 28.20
N ALA A 428 11.37 -33.84 27.61
CA ALA A 428 10.23 -33.37 26.81
C ALA A 428 10.54 -33.23 25.29
N ALA A 429 9.54 -33.66 24.49
CA ALA A 429 9.39 -33.60 23.02
C ALA A 429 10.36 -34.48 22.16
N PRO A 430 9.93 -34.97 20.98
CA PRO A 430 10.55 -36.11 20.29
C PRO A 430 11.99 -35.83 19.83
N ALA A 431 12.83 -36.86 19.90
CA ALA A 431 14.28 -36.80 19.73
C ALA A 431 14.87 -36.27 18.40
N PRO A 432 14.19 -36.25 17.23
CA PRO A 432 14.88 -35.92 15.98
C PRO A 432 15.11 -34.42 15.73
N HIS A 433 14.29 -33.53 16.31
CA HIS A 433 14.25 -32.09 15.94
C HIS A 433 14.77 -31.13 17.02
N LEU A 434 15.16 -31.65 18.18
CA LEU A 434 15.48 -30.86 19.38
C LEU A 434 16.63 -29.88 19.17
N ASP A 435 17.65 -30.25 18.42
CA ASP A 435 18.81 -29.39 18.17
C ASP A 435 18.45 -28.18 17.28
N ALA A 436 17.59 -28.38 16.28
CA ALA A 436 17.09 -27.28 15.45
C ALA A 436 16.22 -26.32 16.27
N LEU A 437 15.27 -26.83 17.08
CA LEU A 437 14.41 -26.01 17.93
C LEU A 437 15.22 -25.19 18.96
N ARG A 438 16.29 -25.76 19.53
CA ARG A 438 17.21 -25.02 20.42
C ARG A 438 17.99 -23.92 19.70
N GLN A 439 18.39 -24.14 18.45
CA GLN A 439 18.99 -23.09 17.63
C GLN A 439 17.99 -21.95 17.37
N VAL A 440 16.72 -22.27 17.08
CA VAL A 440 15.66 -21.25 16.94
C VAL A 440 15.51 -20.44 18.21
N VAL A 441 15.39 -21.07 19.39
CA VAL A 441 15.28 -20.35 20.68
C VAL A 441 16.47 -19.42 20.90
N THR A 442 17.67 -19.89 20.59
CA THR A 442 18.91 -19.09 20.74
C THR A 442 18.90 -17.90 19.79
N MET A 443 18.51 -18.11 18.53
CA MET A 443 18.38 -17.06 17.51
C MET A 443 17.35 -16.01 17.93
N VAL A 444 16.15 -16.43 18.33
CA VAL A 444 15.04 -15.54 18.73
C VAL A 444 15.41 -14.72 19.96
N ARG A 445 16.04 -15.33 20.98
CA ARG A 445 16.54 -14.59 22.16
C ARG A 445 17.58 -13.54 21.77
N GLY A 446 18.53 -13.88 20.90
CA GLY A 446 19.53 -12.94 20.40
C GLY A 446 18.93 -11.79 19.58
N LEU A 447 17.95 -12.08 18.72
CA LEU A 447 17.21 -11.08 17.95
C LEU A 447 16.45 -10.12 18.87
N ARG A 448 15.75 -10.64 19.90
CA ARG A 448 15.00 -9.83 20.88
C ARG A 448 15.93 -8.92 21.67
N GLU A 449 17.06 -9.45 22.15
CA GLU A 449 18.05 -8.66 22.89
C GLU A 449 18.59 -7.49 22.06
N ARG A 450 18.84 -7.71 20.77
CA ARG A 450 19.29 -6.66 19.85
C ARG A 450 18.19 -5.64 19.55
N ALA A 451 16.95 -6.11 19.36
CA ALA A 451 15.81 -5.27 19.02
C ALA A 451 15.35 -4.41 20.21
N GLY A 452 15.49 -4.91 21.45
CA GLY A 452 15.06 -4.21 22.67
C GLY A 452 13.53 -4.20 22.89
N HIS A 453 12.79 -4.92 22.06
CA HIS A 453 11.35 -5.12 22.15
C HIS A 453 10.99 -6.58 21.80
N GLU A 454 9.75 -6.98 22.09
CA GLU A 454 9.27 -8.32 21.73
C GLU A 454 9.23 -8.49 20.19
N ILE A 455 9.40 -9.72 19.69
CA ILE A 455 9.54 -10.02 18.25
C ILE A 455 8.74 -11.23 17.80
N ASP A 456 8.39 -11.21 16.51
CA ASP A 456 7.78 -12.29 15.73
C ASP A 456 8.77 -12.70 14.63
N VAL A 457 9.08 -13.99 14.55
CA VAL A 457 10.14 -14.54 13.71
C VAL A 457 9.62 -15.71 12.87
N GLU A 458 9.72 -15.58 11.54
CA GLU A 458 9.59 -16.71 10.61
C GLU A 458 10.96 -17.36 10.41
N TRP A 459 11.04 -18.69 10.51
CA TRP A 459 12.29 -19.44 10.39
C TRP A 459 12.11 -20.74 9.60
N ALA A 460 13.22 -21.21 9.03
CA ALA A 460 13.30 -22.48 8.31
C ALA A 460 14.60 -23.18 8.70
N ALA A 461 14.58 -24.49 8.86
CA ALA A 461 15.75 -25.31 9.16
C ALA A 461 15.95 -26.38 8.08
N ASP A 462 17.17 -26.48 7.58
CA ASP A 462 17.63 -27.51 6.64
C ASP A 462 18.82 -28.27 7.26
N PRO A 463 19.45 -29.22 6.53
CA PRO A 463 20.61 -29.93 7.06
C PRO A 463 21.82 -29.06 7.40
N GLU A 464 21.88 -27.81 6.93
CA GLU A 464 22.96 -26.85 7.23
C GLU A 464 22.68 -26.03 8.51
N GLY A 465 21.41 -25.94 8.94
CA GLY A 465 21.01 -25.33 10.22
C GLY A 465 19.75 -24.48 10.10
N VAL A 466 19.55 -23.62 11.11
CA VAL A 466 18.41 -22.69 11.18
C VAL A 466 18.71 -21.39 10.44
N HIS A 467 17.78 -20.97 9.59
CA HIS A 467 17.80 -19.73 8.82
C HIS A 467 16.64 -18.82 9.22
N LEU A 468 16.96 -17.54 9.40
CA LEU A 468 15.99 -16.47 9.61
C LEU A 468 15.36 -16.07 8.27
N ILE A 469 14.04 -16.26 8.14
CA ILE A 469 13.29 -15.89 6.94
C ILE A 469 12.73 -14.48 7.06
N GLN A 470 12.17 -14.15 8.23
CA GLN A 470 11.62 -12.83 8.53
C GLN A 470 11.67 -12.55 10.04
N VAL A 471 11.84 -11.28 10.40
CA VAL A 471 11.67 -10.78 11.77
C VAL A 471 10.79 -9.54 11.73
N ARG A 472 9.95 -9.35 12.75
CA ARG A 472 9.09 -8.18 12.95
C ARG A 472 8.99 -7.80 14.44
N PRO A 473 8.80 -6.52 14.79
CA PRO A 473 8.44 -6.13 16.14
C PRO A 473 7.06 -6.65 16.54
N VAL A 474 6.92 -7.13 17.77
CA VAL A 474 5.63 -7.33 18.44
C VAL A 474 5.21 -5.98 19.00
N THR A 475 4.55 -5.17 18.19
CA THR A 475 3.98 -3.89 18.62
C THR A 475 2.80 -4.16 19.56
N ALA A 476 2.83 -3.55 20.75
CA ALA A 476 1.95 -3.79 21.90
C ALA A 476 0.46 -4.00 21.56
N ARG A 477 -0.11 -5.10 22.10
CA ARG A 477 -1.48 -5.62 21.90
C ARG A 477 -1.93 -5.54 20.45
N ARG A 478 -1.92 -6.66 19.73
CA ARG A 478 -2.65 -6.85 18.46
C ARG A 478 -3.96 -6.05 18.46
N SER A 479 -3.89 -4.84 17.92
CA SER A 479 -4.94 -4.25 17.10
C SER A 479 -4.61 -4.60 15.64
N GLY A 480 -3.94 -5.74 15.42
CA GLY A 480 -4.09 -6.45 14.16
C GLY A 480 -5.55 -6.84 13.99
N PRO A 481 -5.98 -7.24 12.78
CA PRO A 481 -7.31 -7.81 12.63
C PRO A 481 -7.48 -8.87 13.71
N THR A 482 -8.53 -8.75 14.53
CA THR A 482 -8.83 -9.79 15.50
C THR A 482 -8.99 -11.09 14.73
N THR A 483 -8.28 -12.15 15.10
CA THR A 483 -8.34 -13.43 14.37
C THR A 483 -9.17 -14.42 15.14
N ASP A 484 -9.96 -15.22 14.44
CA ASP A 484 -10.63 -16.40 15.00
C ASP A 484 -10.42 -17.57 14.04
N ASP A 485 -9.93 -18.69 14.57
CA ASP A 485 -9.69 -19.90 13.79
C ASP A 485 -11.00 -20.60 13.40
N LYS A 486 -12.11 -20.30 14.10
CA LYS A 486 -13.41 -20.84 13.77
C LYS A 486 -14.05 -20.06 12.61
N PRO A 487 -14.93 -20.68 11.82
CA PRO A 487 -15.78 -19.93 10.90
C PRO A 487 -16.65 -18.93 11.68
N VAL A 488 -16.49 -17.63 11.40
CA VAL A 488 -17.28 -16.56 12.02
C VAL A 488 -18.09 -15.85 10.94
N LEU A 489 -19.41 -15.79 11.13
CA LEU A 489 -20.33 -14.95 10.37
C LEU A 489 -21.51 -14.57 11.27
N ASN A 490 -21.32 -13.50 12.05
CA ASN A 490 -22.31 -12.99 12.99
C ASN A 490 -23.06 -11.81 12.35
N VAL A 491 -24.39 -11.93 12.27
CA VAL A 491 -25.26 -10.93 11.63
C VAL A 491 -26.29 -10.45 12.65
N LEU A 492 -26.28 -9.14 12.94
CA LEU A 492 -27.25 -8.50 13.84
C LEU A 492 -28.05 -7.43 13.09
N ARG A 493 -29.33 -7.25 13.39
CA ARG A 493 -30.15 -6.20 12.78
C ARG A 493 -29.76 -4.83 13.35
N LEU A 494 -29.30 -3.95 12.46
CA LEU A 494 -28.70 -2.65 12.78
C LEU A 494 -29.55 -1.76 13.72
N TYR A 495 -30.87 -1.78 13.57
CA TYR A 495 -31.77 -0.88 14.30
C TYR A 495 -32.57 -1.55 15.43
N PHE A 496 -32.59 -2.88 15.47
CA PHE A 496 -33.55 -3.65 16.27
C PHE A 496 -32.91 -4.61 17.26
N ASP A 497 -31.68 -5.04 17.02
CA ASP A 497 -30.96 -5.92 17.92
C ASP A 497 -29.98 -5.11 18.78
N GLU A 498 -29.75 -5.54 20.02
CA GLU A 498 -28.69 -5.00 20.86
C GLU A 498 -27.37 -5.70 20.53
N LEU A 499 -26.28 -4.95 20.55
CA LEU A 499 -24.94 -5.54 20.43
C LEU A 499 -24.66 -6.39 21.66
N THR A 500 -24.17 -7.60 21.42
CA THR A 500 -23.69 -8.48 22.49
C THR A 500 -22.29 -8.03 22.93
N ASP A 501 -21.91 -8.30 24.19
CA ASP A 501 -20.63 -7.86 24.77
C ASP A 501 -19.40 -8.36 24.00
N ASP A 502 -19.54 -9.46 23.25
CA ASP A 502 -18.52 -10.10 22.41
C ASP A 502 -18.49 -9.58 20.96
N PHE A 503 -19.45 -8.73 20.55
CA PHE A 503 -19.49 -8.18 19.20
C PHE A 503 -18.65 -6.90 19.09
N GLU A 504 -17.40 -7.06 18.69
CA GLU A 504 -16.51 -5.94 18.42
C GLU A 504 -16.81 -5.28 17.05
N LEU A 505 -17.01 -3.97 17.06
CA LEU A 505 -17.34 -3.19 15.85
C LEU A 505 -16.11 -2.81 15.01
N GLY A 506 -14.91 -2.73 15.60
CA GLY A 506 -13.70 -2.32 14.88
C GLY A 506 -13.87 -0.98 14.15
N ALA A 507 -13.42 -0.91 12.89
CA ALA A 507 -13.43 0.31 12.07
C ALA A 507 -14.83 0.88 11.76
N VAL A 508 -15.91 0.07 11.90
CA VAL A 508 -17.28 0.55 11.66
C VAL A 508 -17.94 1.14 12.91
N ALA A 509 -17.25 1.19 14.06
CA ALA A 509 -17.84 1.64 15.32
C ALA A 509 -18.47 3.05 15.24
N ALA A 510 -17.79 4.00 14.59
CA ALA A 510 -18.31 5.36 14.43
C ALA A 510 -19.54 5.41 13.53
N VAL A 511 -19.51 4.71 12.39
CA VAL A 511 -20.64 4.63 11.45
C VAL A 511 -21.85 3.95 12.10
N TYR A 512 -21.62 2.83 12.78
CA TYR A 512 -22.64 2.14 13.55
C TYR A 512 -23.26 3.07 14.59
N SER A 513 -22.45 3.76 15.39
CA SER A 513 -22.93 4.66 16.43
C SER A 513 -23.78 5.79 15.86
N GLY A 514 -23.38 6.37 14.72
CA GLY A 514 -24.16 7.37 14.01
C GLY A 514 -25.55 6.85 13.58
N TYR A 515 -25.61 5.66 13.00
CA TYR A 515 -26.89 5.04 12.61
C TYR A 515 -27.74 4.62 13.81
N ALA A 516 -27.15 3.92 14.78
CA ALA A 516 -27.86 3.40 15.94
C ALA A 516 -28.41 4.53 16.84
N ALA A 517 -27.65 5.61 17.06
CA ALA A 517 -28.06 6.72 17.91
C ALA A 517 -29.08 7.63 17.22
N LYS A 518 -28.83 8.05 15.96
CA LYS A 518 -29.73 8.96 15.24
C LYS A 518 -30.95 8.23 14.68
N ARG A 519 -30.72 7.19 13.87
CA ARG A 519 -31.76 6.53 13.07
C ARG A 519 -32.46 5.39 13.82
N GLY A 520 -31.77 4.70 14.72
CA GLY A 520 -32.33 3.58 15.47
C GLY A 520 -33.68 3.89 16.15
N PRO A 521 -33.78 4.94 17.00
CA PRO A 521 -35.04 5.33 17.61
C PRO A 521 -36.16 5.68 16.62
N ALA A 522 -35.84 6.36 15.52
CA ALA A 522 -36.79 6.74 14.48
C ALA A 522 -37.28 5.53 13.68
N HIS A 523 -36.40 4.58 13.33
CA HIS A 523 -36.76 3.33 12.66
C HIS A 523 -37.65 2.45 13.54
N ARG A 524 -37.41 2.40 14.86
CA ARG A 524 -38.29 1.69 15.80
C ARG A 524 -39.67 2.34 15.89
N LEU A 525 -39.74 3.68 15.97
CA LEU A 525 -41.01 4.40 15.94
C LEU A 525 -41.77 4.19 14.61
N ALA A 526 -41.07 4.17 13.49
CA ALA A 526 -41.64 3.86 12.18
C ALA A 526 -42.26 2.46 12.17
N HIS A 527 -41.54 1.46 12.68
CA HIS A 527 -42.03 0.09 12.80
C HIS A 527 -43.28 -0.01 13.68
N GLU A 528 -43.28 0.63 14.86
CA GLU A 528 -44.44 0.71 15.77
C GLU A 528 -45.65 1.41 15.14
N SER A 529 -45.40 2.38 14.25
CA SER A 529 -46.43 3.15 13.54
C SER A 529 -46.93 2.48 12.24
N GLY A 530 -46.44 1.27 11.92
CA GLY A 530 -46.79 0.56 10.69
C GLY A 530 -46.19 1.16 9.42
N VAL A 531 -45.15 1.99 9.55
CA VAL A 531 -44.39 2.57 8.43
C VAL A 531 -43.29 1.60 8.01
N THR A 532 -43.14 1.40 6.70
CA THR A 532 -42.09 0.53 6.17
C THR A 532 -40.72 1.22 6.28
N VAL A 533 -39.70 0.47 6.69
CA VAL A 533 -38.30 0.94 6.72
C VAL A 533 -37.40 -0.02 5.95
N GLY A 534 -36.31 0.51 5.40
CA GLY A 534 -35.24 -0.31 4.83
C GLY A 534 -34.58 -1.16 5.91
N ARG A 535 -34.14 -2.37 5.52
CA ARG A 535 -33.44 -3.28 6.43
C ARG A 535 -31.97 -2.88 6.53
N GLY A 536 -31.34 -3.30 7.62
CA GLY A 536 -29.92 -3.07 7.84
C GLY A 536 -29.35 -4.06 8.83
N TRP A 537 -28.07 -4.37 8.66
CA TRP A 537 -27.33 -5.36 9.38
C TRP A 537 -25.94 -4.85 9.74
N VAL A 538 -25.44 -5.30 10.88
CA VAL A 538 -24.03 -5.27 11.20
C VAL A 538 -23.53 -6.69 11.09
N VAL A 539 -22.48 -6.88 10.28
CA VAL A 539 -21.94 -8.19 9.97
C VAL A 539 -20.49 -8.24 10.42
N ARG A 540 -20.16 -9.22 11.25
CA ARG A 540 -18.79 -9.55 11.64
C ARG A 540 -18.42 -10.92 11.08
N PHE A 541 -17.33 -11.02 10.33
CA PHE A 541 -17.00 -12.21 9.58
C PHE A 541 -15.49 -12.42 9.41
N ASN A 542 -15.06 -13.66 9.20
CA ASN A 542 -13.74 -13.98 8.64
C ASN A 542 -13.90 -14.74 7.31
N GLY A 543 -12.79 -15.06 6.64
CA GLY A 543 -12.79 -15.82 5.39
C GLY A 543 -13.48 -17.18 5.54
N ARG A 544 -13.10 -17.94 6.57
CA ARG A 544 -13.68 -19.27 6.86
C ARG A 544 -15.21 -19.23 6.99
N GLY A 545 -15.76 -18.26 7.72
CA GLY A 545 -17.21 -18.13 7.91
C GLY A 545 -17.95 -17.56 6.70
N LEU A 546 -17.29 -16.69 5.92
CA LEU A 546 -17.89 -16.11 4.71
C LEU A 546 -17.99 -17.14 3.57
N HIS A 547 -17.06 -18.10 3.51
CA HIS A 547 -17.02 -19.17 2.50
C HIS A 547 -17.58 -20.52 2.98
N ASP A 548 -17.96 -20.62 4.27
CA ASP A 548 -18.71 -21.77 4.78
C ASP A 548 -20.11 -21.83 4.12
N ALA A 549 -20.46 -23.00 3.58
CA ALA A 549 -21.64 -23.16 2.75
C ALA A 549 -22.95 -22.86 3.50
N ASP A 550 -23.05 -23.26 4.77
CA ASP A 550 -24.27 -23.09 5.56
C ASP A 550 -24.39 -21.63 6.04
N CYS A 551 -23.29 -21.06 6.53
CA CYS A 551 -23.20 -19.65 6.91
C CYS A 551 -23.53 -18.72 5.73
N ALA A 552 -22.87 -18.92 4.58
CA ALA A 552 -23.08 -18.12 3.38
C ALA A 552 -24.52 -18.23 2.85
N ALA A 553 -25.10 -19.44 2.84
CA ALA A 553 -26.49 -19.64 2.42
C ALA A 553 -27.48 -18.94 3.36
N SER A 554 -27.25 -19.00 4.68
CA SER A 554 -28.08 -18.33 5.68
C SER A 554 -28.03 -16.80 5.52
N PHE A 555 -26.83 -16.24 5.34
CA PHE A 555 -26.66 -14.81 5.13
C PHE A 555 -27.28 -14.34 3.80
N ALA A 556 -27.10 -15.11 2.72
CA ALA A 556 -27.75 -14.83 1.44
C ALA A 556 -29.28 -14.89 1.53
N ALA A 557 -29.85 -15.86 2.26
CA ALA A 557 -31.28 -15.96 2.48
C ALA A 557 -31.82 -14.73 3.23
N LEU A 558 -31.10 -14.28 4.25
CA LEU A 558 -31.44 -13.11 5.06
C LEU A 558 -31.35 -11.81 4.24
N LEU A 559 -30.36 -11.67 3.35
CA LEU A 559 -30.28 -10.57 2.39
C LEU A 559 -31.44 -10.61 1.37
N ALA A 560 -31.81 -11.80 0.90
CA ALA A 560 -32.85 -12.02 -0.11
C ALA A 560 -34.28 -11.73 0.37
N GLU A 561 -34.48 -11.49 1.67
CA GLU A 561 -35.78 -11.12 2.20
C GLU A 561 -36.24 -9.72 1.71
N GLY A 562 -37.48 -9.64 1.21
CA GLY A 562 -38.05 -8.42 0.64
C GLY A 562 -37.86 -8.30 -0.88
N HIS A 563 -38.31 -7.19 -1.46
CA HIS A 563 -38.21 -6.95 -2.91
C HIS A 563 -36.99 -6.12 -3.32
N ILE A 564 -36.33 -5.45 -2.36
CA ILE A 564 -35.14 -4.64 -2.60
C ILE A 564 -33.96 -5.54 -2.98
N ARG A 565 -33.34 -5.25 -4.13
CA ARG A 565 -32.26 -6.07 -4.74
C ARG A 565 -30.85 -5.55 -4.53
N GLU A 566 -30.70 -4.29 -4.11
CA GLU A 566 -29.40 -3.64 -3.90
C GLU A 566 -29.20 -3.33 -2.42
N CYS A 567 -27.95 -3.29 -1.98
CA CYS A 567 -27.58 -2.82 -0.65
C CYS A 567 -26.34 -1.92 -0.70
N VAL A 568 -26.15 -1.18 0.38
CA VAL A 568 -25.01 -0.31 0.64
C VAL A 568 -24.10 -0.99 1.65
N LEU A 569 -22.80 -1.01 1.37
CA LEU A 569 -21.76 -1.46 2.29
C LEU A 569 -21.00 -0.25 2.85
N ASP A 570 -20.89 -0.20 4.18
CA ASP A 570 -20.13 0.80 4.91
C ASP A 570 -19.04 0.10 5.76
N PHE A 571 -17.76 0.38 5.49
CA PHE A 571 -16.59 -0.23 6.15
C PHE A 571 -15.91 0.70 7.17
N GLY A 572 -16.37 1.94 7.29
CA GLY A 572 -15.83 2.93 8.22
C GLY A 572 -16.19 4.35 7.78
N GLU A 573 -15.57 5.36 8.39
CA GLU A 573 -15.85 6.76 8.08
C GLU A 573 -15.38 7.18 6.69
N THR A 574 -14.26 6.61 6.23
CA THR A 574 -13.55 6.95 4.99
C THR A 574 -13.93 6.08 3.79
N LEU A 575 -14.43 4.87 4.03
CA LEU A 575 -14.90 3.94 2.99
C LEU A 575 -16.35 3.53 3.26
N ARG A 576 -17.28 4.25 2.64
CA ARG A 576 -18.73 4.06 2.84
C ARG A 576 -19.51 4.28 1.55
N GLN A 577 -20.79 3.92 1.58
CA GLN A 577 -21.72 4.08 0.47
C GLN A 577 -21.43 3.25 -0.79
N ILE A 578 -20.82 2.06 -0.62
CA ILE A 578 -20.56 1.17 -1.76
C ILE A 578 -21.85 0.41 -2.11
N VAL A 579 -22.48 0.76 -3.23
CA VAL A 579 -23.71 0.09 -3.69
C VAL A 579 -23.38 -1.20 -4.42
N VAL A 580 -24.00 -2.30 -4.01
CA VAL A 580 -23.80 -3.63 -4.60
C VAL A 580 -25.14 -4.37 -4.73
N PRO A 581 -25.33 -5.20 -5.77
CA PRO A 581 -26.42 -6.18 -5.80
C PRO A 581 -26.31 -7.13 -4.60
N LYS A 582 -27.43 -7.47 -3.98
CA LYS A 582 -27.46 -8.35 -2.79
C LYS A 582 -26.86 -9.73 -3.05
N GLU A 583 -27.01 -10.25 -4.26
CA GLU A 583 -26.42 -11.51 -4.71
C GLU A 583 -24.88 -11.47 -4.76
N ASP A 584 -24.29 -10.28 -4.92
CA ASP A 584 -22.84 -10.08 -5.01
C ASP A 584 -22.19 -9.72 -3.67
N VAL A 585 -22.96 -9.54 -2.59
CA VAL A 585 -22.45 -9.05 -1.29
C VAL A 585 -21.31 -9.91 -0.78
N VAL A 586 -21.49 -11.22 -0.73
CA VAL A 586 -20.48 -12.16 -0.23
C VAL A 586 -19.18 -12.03 -1.01
N ALA A 587 -19.27 -12.03 -2.35
CA ALA A 587 -18.10 -11.88 -3.23
C ALA A 587 -17.42 -10.51 -3.05
N ARG A 588 -18.21 -9.45 -2.83
CA ARG A 588 -17.69 -8.08 -2.62
C ARG A 588 -17.03 -7.91 -1.26
N LEU A 589 -17.57 -8.51 -0.21
CA LEU A 589 -16.93 -8.54 1.10
C LEU A 589 -15.57 -9.22 1.01
N ALA A 590 -15.51 -10.43 0.43
CA ALA A 590 -14.26 -11.16 0.24
C ALA A 590 -13.21 -10.34 -0.54
N GLY A 591 -13.59 -9.74 -1.67
CA GLY A 591 -12.67 -8.98 -2.51
C GLY A 591 -12.17 -7.66 -1.91
N LEU A 592 -12.98 -6.97 -1.10
CA LEU A 592 -12.61 -5.68 -0.49
C LEU A 592 -11.81 -5.83 0.81
N THR A 593 -11.97 -6.97 1.50
CA THR A 593 -11.25 -7.23 2.75
C THR A 593 -10.07 -8.20 2.57
N GLY A 594 -9.99 -8.91 1.45
CA GLY A 594 -9.02 -10.00 1.26
C GLY A 594 -9.35 -11.24 2.09
N ALA A 595 -10.63 -11.42 2.46
CA ALA A 595 -11.09 -12.58 3.24
C ALA A 595 -11.22 -13.81 2.32
N GLU A 596 -10.08 -14.41 1.97
CA GLU A 596 -9.98 -15.68 1.24
C GLU A 596 -10.45 -16.86 2.12
N THR A 597 -10.69 -18.03 1.51
CA THR A 597 -11.34 -19.20 2.14
C THR A 597 -10.75 -19.59 3.50
N ASP A 598 -9.42 -19.52 3.66
CA ASP A 598 -8.74 -19.98 4.87
C ASP A 598 -8.42 -18.84 5.86
N SER A 599 -8.75 -17.60 5.50
CA SER A 599 -8.42 -16.41 6.29
C SER A 599 -9.14 -16.40 7.64
N THR A 600 -8.37 -16.21 8.71
CA THR A 600 -8.85 -16.12 10.10
C THR A 600 -9.10 -14.68 10.55
N ALA A 601 -8.70 -13.69 9.74
CA ALA A 601 -8.87 -12.26 10.04
C ALA A 601 -10.35 -11.87 10.10
N LEU A 602 -10.76 -11.23 11.20
CA LEU A 602 -12.11 -10.72 11.39
C LEU A 602 -12.24 -9.32 10.81
N HIS A 603 -13.37 -9.12 10.15
CA HIS A 603 -13.80 -7.88 9.55
C HIS A 603 -15.22 -7.55 10.02
N SER A 604 -15.53 -6.26 10.08
CA SER A 604 -16.86 -5.77 10.39
C SER A 604 -17.34 -4.82 9.30
N VAL A 605 -18.60 -4.95 8.90
CA VAL A 605 -19.24 -4.14 7.86
C VAL A 605 -20.68 -3.83 8.25
N VAL A 606 -21.15 -2.63 7.93
CA VAL A 606 -22.58 -2.30 8.00
C VAL A 606 -23.17 -2.48 6.60
N VAL A 607 -24.21 -3.30 6.50
CA VAL A 607 -24.94 -3.59 5.25
C VAL A 607 -26.35 -3.03 5.38
N ARG A 608 -26.80 -2.20 4.44
CA ARG A 608 -28.15 -1.60 4.48
C ARG A 608 -28.83 -1.74 3.15
N ASP A 609 -30.15 -1.93 3.13
CA ASP A 609 -30.92 -1.87 1.89
C ASP A 609 -30.67 -0.54 1.16
N PHE A 610 -30.41 -0.62 -0.15
CA PHE A 610 -30.36 0.55 -1.01
C PHE A 610 -31.71 0.69 -1.73
N VAL A 611 -32.61 1.46 -1.12
CA VAL A 611 -33.94 1.72 -1.68
C VAL A 611 -33.82 2.90 -2.65
N ARG A 612 -33.59 2.61 -3.94
CA ARG A 612 -33.56 3.64 -4.99
C ARG A 612 -34.96 4.24 -5.21
N GLY A 613 -35.95 3.35 -5.32
CA GLY A 613 -37.35 3.62 -5.61
C GLY A 613 -37.61 4.39 -6.91
N ARG A 614 -38.90 4.51 -7.24
CA ARG A 614 -39.38 5.30 -8.38
C ARG A 614 -39.53 6.78 -8.05
N LEU A 615 -39.85 7.13 -6.81
CA LEU A 615 -39.94 8.53 -6.36
C LEU A 615 -39.11 8.73 -5.09
N GLY A 616 -38.26 9.75 -5.08
CA GLY A 616 -37.71 10.33 -3.87
C GLY A 616 -38.66 11.37 -3.31
N VAL A 617 -38.84 11.41 -1.99
CA VAL A 617 -39.86 12.25 -1.36
C VAL A 617 -39.33 12.85 -0.06
N ILE A 618 -39.55 14.14 0.15
CA ILE A 618 -39.28 14.82 1.42
C ILE A 618 -40.60 15.41 1.92
N SER A 619 -40.94 15.16 3.19
CA SER A 619 -42.15 15.72 3.81
C SER A 619 -41.84 16.57 5.03
N ARG A 620 -42.66 17.58 5.25
CA ARG A 620 -42.54 18.51 6.37
C ARG A 620 -43.91 18.98 6.83
N ARG A 621 -44.06 19.18 8.14
CA ARG A 621 -45.24 19.83 8.72
C ARG A 621 -45.22 21.33 8.44
N THR A 622 -46.37 21.92 8.10
CA THR A 622 -46.50 23.38 7.96
C THR A 622 -46.83 24.04 9.31
N ALA A 623 -46.55 25.34 9.45
CA ALA A 623 -46.88 26.11 10.65
C ALA A 623 -48.39 26.08 10.99
N GLU A 624 -49.23 25.93 9.97
CA GLU A 624 -50.69 25.89 10.08
C GLU A 624 -51.25 24.49 10.40
N GLY A 625 -50.38 23.48 10.58
CA GLY A 625 -50.79 22.11 10.87
C GLY A 625 -51.12 21.26 9.63
N GLY A 626 -50.71 21.71 8.45
CA GLY A 626 -50.76 20.95 7.19
C GLY A 626 -49.50 20.11 6.95
N LEU A 627 -49.44 19.47 5.78
CA LEU A 627 -48.29 18.70 5.29
C LEU A 627 -47.84 19.22 3.92
N VAL A 628 -46.58 19.61 3.80
CA VAL A 628 -45.91 19.84 2.52
C VAL A 628 -45.10 18.59 2.16
N VAL A 629 -45.19 18.18 0.90
CA VAL A 629 -44.43 17.08 0.33
C VAL A 629 -43.78 17.56 -0.95
N GLU A 630 -42.46 17.43 -1.06
CA GLU A 630 -41.75 17.55 -2.34
C GLU A 630 -41.34 16.16 -2.82
N TYR A 631 -41.41 15.92 -4.12
CA TYR A 631 -41.03 14.64 -4.69
C TYR A 631 -40.44 14.76 -6.09
N THR A 632 -39.66 13.75 -6.48
CA THR A 632 -39.02 13.67 -7.80
C THR A 632 -38.85 12.22 -8.24
N ASP A 633 -38.89 11.95 -9.54
CA ASP A 633 -38.58 10.64 -10.12
C ASP A 633 -37.08 10.42 -10.36
N GLU A 634 -36.26 11.45 -10.16
CA GLU A 634 -34.80 11.38 -10.19
C GLU A 634 -34.19 10.74 -8.91
N GLY A 635 -35.02 10.44 -7.90
CA GLY A 635 -34.65 9.74 -6.66
C GLY A 635 -34.34 10.65 -5.46
N LEU A 636 -34.39 10.07 -4.24
CA LEU A 636 -34.28 10.83 -2.97
C LEU A 636 -32.93 11.51 -2.80
N MET A 637 -31.83 10.82 -3.11
CA MET A 637 -30.50 11.42 -2.99
C MET A 637 -30.34 12.63 -3.91
N ALA A 638 -30.91 12.58 -5.12
CA ALA A 638 -30.84 13.69 -6.05
C ALA A 638 -31.65 14.90 -5.55
N LEU A 639 -32.81 14.64 -4.92
CA LEU A 639 -33.62 15.67 -4.27
C LEU A 639 -32.89 16.31 -3.08
N ASN A 640 -32.36 15.51 -2.16
CA ASN A 640 -31.62 16.00 -0.98
C ASN A 640 -30.41 16.86 -1.36
N ARG A 641 -29.72 16.51 -2.44
CA ARG A 641 -28.50 17.22 -2.88
C ARG A 641 -28.76 18.36 -3.84
N GLY A 642 -30.03 18.62 -4.14
CA GLY A 642 -30.43 19.64 -5.10
C GLY A 642 -29.91 19.37 -6.50
N THR A 643 -29.62 18.12 -6.85
CA THR A 643 -29.24 17.72 -8.22
C THR A 643 -30.47 17.34 -9.03
N ALA A 644 -31.69 17.45 -8.50
CA ALA A 644 -32.98 17.20 -9.16
C ALA A 644 -33.98 18.33 -8.88
N GLY A 645 -34.89 18.59 -9.82
CA GLY A 645 -36.08 19.39 -9.55
C GLY A 645 -37.14 18.57 -8.82
N GLY A 646 -38.00 19.22 -8.04
CA GLY A 646 -39.08 18.54 -7.31
C GLY A 646 -40.43 19.22 -7.54
N ASP A 647 -41.48 18.40 -7.70
CA ASP A 647 -42.86 18.86 -7.66
C ASP A 647 -43.33 18.96 -6.19
N THR A 648 -44.17 19.94 -5.89
CA THR A 648 -44.72 20.15 -4.54
C THR A 648 -46.19 19.74 -4.46
N LEU A 649 -46.55 19.11 -3.35
CA LEU A 649 -47.91 18.78 -2.95
C LEU A 649 -48.17 19.35 -1.55
N LEU A 650 -49.37 19.90 -1.36
CA LEU A 650 -49.80 20.53 -0.11
C LEU A 650 -51.11 19.90 0.38
N VAL A 651 -51.09 19.40 1.62
CA VAL A 651 -52.29 19.05 2.40
C VAL A 651 -52.53 20.18 3.40
N ALA A 652 -53.65 20.89 3.27
CA ALA A 652 -53.94 22.06 4.10
C ALA A 652 -54.21 21.70 5.57
N ASP A 653 -54.99 20.64 5.81
CA ASP A 653 -55.38 20.19 7.14
C ASP A 653 -55.22 18.67 7.26
N THR A 654 -54.24 18.23 8.07
CA THR A 654 -53.96 16.80 8.29
C THR A 654 -54.97 16.10 9.22
N THR A 655 -55.91 16.83 9.82
CA THR A 655 -56.99 16.23 10.64
C THR A 655 -58.15 15.69 9.80
N ARG A 656 -58.21 16.07 8.52
CA ARG A 656 -59.17 15.56 7.53
C ARG A 656 -58.45 14.63 6.55
N PRO A 657 -59.16 13.68 5.90
CA PRO A 657 -58.57 12.88 4.83
C PRO A 657 -57.91 13.78 3.78
N SER A 658 -56.70 13.42 3.33
CA SER A 658 -55.98 14.17 2.30
C SER A 658 -56.81 14.34 1.01
N THR A 659 -57.65 13.36 0.67
CA THR A 659 -58.53 13.39 -0.51
C THR A 659 -59.83 14.18 -0.32
N ALA A 660 -60.06 14.80 0.84
CA ALA A 660 -61.22 15.65 1.07
C ALA A 660 -61.22 16.86 0.13
N GLU A 661 -62.40 17.27 -0.33
CA GLU A 661 -62.55 18.36 -1.29
C GLU A 661 -61.90 19.66 -0.77
N GLY A 662 -61.04 20.27 -1.61
CA GLY A 662 -60.27 21.46 -1.27
C GLY A 662 -59.14 21.27 -0.25
N ASN A 663 -58.83 20.03 0.19
CA ASN A 663 -57.74 19.78 1.15
C ASN A 663 -56.37 19.58 0.48
N LEU A 664 -56.36 19.16 -0.79
CA LEU A 664 -55.15 18.77 -1.52
C LEU A 664 -54.89 19.71 -2.68
N THR A 665 -53.68 20.26 -2.72
CA THR A 665 -53.14 20.92 -3.92
C THR A 665 -52.00 20.04 -4.44
N ALA A 666 -52.18 19.46 -5.62
CA ALA A 666 -51.24 18.50 -6.19
C ALA A 666 -51.25 18.54 -7.73
N ALA A 667 -50.08 18.36 -8.34
CA ALA A 667 -49.97 18.10 -9.78
C ALA A 667 -50.44 16.67 -10.14
N ASP A 668 -50.79 16.44 -11.40
CA ASP A 668 -51.17 15.09 -11.89
C ASP A 668 -50.06 14.04 -11.69
N SER A 669 -48.79 14.46 -11.66
CA SER A 669 -47.61 13.65 -11.36
C SER A 669 -47.63 13.04 -9.93
N ALA A 670 -48.42 13.60 -9.01
CA ALA A 670 -48.46 13.17 -7.61
C ALA A 670 -49.35 11.95 -7.34
N ARG A 671 -50.08 11.45 -8.35
CA ARG A 671 -51.03 10.33 -8.20
C ARG A 671 -50.49 9.12 -7.43
N PRO A 672 -49.23 8.67 -7.61
CA PRO A 672 -48.68 7.56 -6.85
C PRO A 672 -48.56 7.81 -5.33
N LEU A 673 -48.45 9.07 -4.89
CA LEU A 673 -48.23 9.42 -3.49
C LEU A 673 -49.53 9.62 -2.72
N VAL A 674 -50.64 9.94 -3.41
CA VAL A 674 -51.94 10.22 -2.80
C VAL A 674 -52.39 9.14 -1.80
N PRO A 675 -52.27 7.83 -2.08
CA PRO A 675 -52.66 6.78 -1.13
C PRO A 675 -51.86 6.78 0.19
N HIS A 676 -50.68 7.40 0.22
CA HIS A 676 -49.76 7.35 1.35
C HIS A 676 -49.80 8.61 2.24
N LEU A 677 -50.43 9.69 1.78
CA LEU A 677 -50.40 11.01 2.44
C LEU A 677 -50.92 10.98 3.88
N ASP A 678 -52.02 10.28 4.15
CA ASP A 678 -52.58 10.19 5.50
C ASP A 678 -51.65 9.40 6.45
N GLY A 679 -50.92 8.41 5.92
CA GLY A 679 -49.88 7.69 6.65
C GLY A 679 -48.67 8.58 6.95
N MET A 680 -48.20 9.29 5.93
CA MET A 680 -47.10 10.25 6.05
C MET A 680 -47.43 11.35 7.06
N ALA A 681 -48.63 11.91 7.03
CA ALA A 681 -49.08 12.95 7.95
C ALA A 681 -49.07 12.45 9.41
N ARG A 682 -49.62 11.27 9.68
CA ARG A 682 -49.61 10.66 11.02
C ARG A 682 -48.20 10.42 11.54
N PHE A 683 -47.32 9.86 10.71
CA PHE A 683 -45.94 9.61 11.12
C PHE A 683 -45.12 10.91 11.27
N THR A 684 -45.34 11.90 10.40
CA THR A 684 -44.72 13.24 10.52
C THR A 684 -45.10 13.89 11.84
N LEU A 685 -46.38 13.78 12.25
CA LEU A 685 -46.83 14.30 13.55
C LEU A 685 -46.16 13.57 14.72
N ALA A 686 -46.10 12.23 14.68
CA ALA A 686 -45.46 11.44 15.74
C ALA A 686 -43.96 11.75 15.89
N MET A 687 -43.25 11.93 14.76
CA MET A 687 -41.86 12.36 14.74
C MET A 687 -41.71 13.79 15.31
N TYR A 688 -42.59 14.72 14.90
CA TYR A 688 -42.58 16.10 15.40
C TYR A 688 -42.81 16.18 16.91
N GLU A 689 -43.77 15.42 17.45
CA GLU A 689 -44.05 15.39 18.89
C GLU A 689 -42.85 14.90 19.71
N ARG A 690 -42.01 14.04 19.11
CA ARG A 690 -40.84 13.47 19.78
C ARG A 690 -39.57 14.31 19.62
N TYR A 691 -39.37 14.94 18.46
CA TYR A 691 -38.09 15.55 18.09
C TYR A 691 -38.18 17.04 17.73
N GLY A 692 -39.37 17.63 17.66
CA GLY A 692 -39.60 19.01 17.25
C GLY A 692 -39.64 19.19 15.74
N ASP A 693 -39.30 20.39 15.26
CA ASP A 693 -39.31 20.72 13.84
C ASP A 693 -38.29 19.88 13.06
N LEU A 694 -38.78 19.18 12.03
CA LEU A 694 -37.99 18.26 11.23
C LEU A 694 -38.54 18.09 9.81
N THR A 695 -37.68 17.58 8.93
CA THR A 695 -38.05 16.99 7.64
C THR A 695 -37.89 15.48 7.70
N LEU A 696 -38.78 14.76 7.02
CA LEU A 696 -38.71 13.31 6.85
C LEU A 696 -38.42 12.97 5.39
N GLU A 697 -37.56 11.98 5.20
CA GLU A 697 -37.11 11.52 3.89
C GLU A 697 -37.67 10.14 3.59
N TRP A 698 -38.18 9.96 2.38
CA TRP A 698 -38.87 8.76 1.96
C TRP A 698 -38.52 8.37 0.53
N VAL A 699 -38.75 7.10 0.25
CA VAL A 699 -38.64 6.54 -1.10
C VAL A 699 -39.88 5.68 -1.38
N LEU A 700 -40.52 5.91 -2.52
CA LEU A 700 -41.61 5.07 -3.01
C LEU A 700 -41.07 4.04 -4.01
N ASP A 701 -41.15 2.75 -3.68
CA ASP A 701 -40.78 1.64 -4.57
C ASP A 701 -41.94 0.64 -4.68
N GLN A 702 -42.28 0.22 -5.91
CA GLN A 702 -43.37 -0.74 -6.20
C GLN A 702 -44.67 -0.53 -5.38
N ASP A 703 -45.12 0.74 -5.26
CA ASP A 703 -46.29 1.19 -4.49
C ASP A 703 -46.18 1.03 -2.95
N GLN A 704 -44.98 0.81 -2.44
CA GLN A 704 -44.65 0.80 -1.02
C GLN A 704 -43.77 2.00 -0.65
N LEU A 705 -44.19 2.77 0.36
CA LEU A 705 -43.46 3.93 0.84
C LEU A 705 -42.53 3.55 2.00
N PHE A 706 -41.24 3.81 1.83
CA PHE A 706 -40.18 3.55 2.80
C PHE A 706 -39.73 4.84 3.47
N PHE A 707 -39.68 4.86 4.80
CA PHE A 707 -38.97 5.89 5.56
C PHE A 707 -37.46 5.60 5.53
N VAL A 708 -36.66 6.64 5.27
CA VAL A 708 -35.20 6.52 5.06
C VAL A 708 -34.39 7.26 6.11
N ASP A 709 -34.65 8.55 6.33
CA ASP A 709 -33.94 9.37 7.32
C ASP A 709 -34.79 10.60 7.71
N TYR A 710 -34.31 11.37 8.68
CA TYR A 710 -34.86 12.65 9.07
C TYR A 710 -33.76 13.68 9.35
N SER A 711 -34.10 14.96 9.22
CA SER A 711 -33.22 16.07 9.56
C SER A 711 -33.95 17.05 10.49
N LEU A 712 -33.31 17.43 11.60
CA LEU A 712 -33.84 18.42 12.53
C LEU A 712 -33.63 19.83 11.97
N LEU A 713 -34.55 20.74 12.29
CA LEU A 713 -34.50 22.12 11.79
C LEU A 713 -34.23 23.10 12.94
N GLY A 714 -33.32 24.06 12.71
CA GLY A 714 -32.96 25.11 13.67
C GLY A 714 -33.99 26.23 13.85
N GLY A 715 -35.29 25.93 13.89
CA GLY A 715 -36.37 26.91 14.18
C GLY A 715 -36.97 27.62 12.95
N ASP A 716 -36.72 27.12 11.75
CA ASP A 716 -37.36 27.59 10.52
C ASP A 716 -38.84 27.13 10.46
N THR A 717 -39.79 27.99 10.07
CA THR A 717 -41.24 27.68 10.13
C THR A 717 -42.04 27.96 8.84
N ALA A 718 -41.48 28.61 7.82
CA ALA A 718 -42.26 29.05 6.67
C ALA A 718 -41.64 28.65 5.31
N VAL A 719 -42.22 27.64 4.67
CA VAL A 719 -42.09 27.44 3.21
C VAL A 719 -43.26 28.19 2.57
N THR A 720 -43.00 29.31 1.89
CA THR A 720 -44.03 30.08 1.19
C THR A 720 -43.94 29.79 -0.30
N VAL A 721 -44.97 29.13 -0.86
CA VAL A 721 -45.07 28.86 -2.30
C VAL A 721 -45.97 29.93 -2.93
N SER A 722 -45.43 30.69 -3.88
CA SER A 722 -46.14 31.80 -4.54
C SER A 722 -45.91 31.75 -6.06
N GLN A 723 -46.98 31.51 -6.83
CA GLN A 723 -47.05 31.72 -8.29
C GLN A 723 -45.84 31.29 -9.14
N GLY A 724 -45.44 30.02 -9.08
CA GLY A 724 -44.48 29.42 -10.03
C GLY A 724 -43.00 29.70 -9.76
N GLU A 725 -42.67 30.66 -8.88
CA GLU A 725 -41.34 30.88 -8.33
C GLU A 725 -41.27 30.26 -6.93
N VAL A 726 -40.23 29.46 -6.67
CA VAL A 726 -40.07 28.79 -5.37
C VAL A 726 -39.12 29.63 -4.52
N CYS A 727 -39.65 30.21 -3.44
CA CYS A 727 -38.82 30.87 -2.42
C CYS A 727 -38.04 29.79 -1.65
N ILE A 728 -36.74 29.68 -1.93
CA ILE A 728 -35.86 28.73 -1.27
C ILE A 728 -35.45 29.29 0.09
N SER A 729 -35.06 30.56 0.15
CA SER A 729 -34.74 31.28 1.39
C SER A 729 -35.13 32.74 1.26
N GLY A 730 -35.93 33.25 2.21
CA GLY A 730 -36.44 34.62 2.22
C GLY A 730 -35.37 35.66 2.56
N GLY A 731 -35.70 36.94 2.37
CA GLY A 731 -34.79 38.06 2.62
C GLY A 731 -34.47 38.88 1.37
N HIS A 732 -33.52 39.81 1.52
CA HIS A 732 -33.13 40.75 0.48
C HIS A 732 -31.63 40.71 0.20
N ALA A 733 -31.25 40.60 -1.07
CA ALA A 733 -29.86 40.63 -1.52
C ALA A 733 -29.73 41.38 -2.85
N GLU A 734 -28.65 42.13 -3.01
CA GLU A 734 -28.28 42.81 -4.26
C GLU A 734 -26.80 42.57 -4.54
N GLY A 735 -26.45 42.28 -5.79
CA GLY A 735 -25.06 42.15 -6.20
C GLY A 735 -24.87 41.81 -7.68
N PRO A 736 -23.61 41.72 -8.15
CA PRO A 736 -23.25 41.22 -9.47
C PRO A 736 -23.75 39.80 -9.66
N LEU A 737 -24.27 39.49 -10.84
CA LEU A 737 -24.75 38.15 -11.16
C LEU A 737 -23.60 37.33 -11.77
N LEU A 738 -23.17 36.28 -11.06
CA LEU A 738 -22.15 35.34 -11.55
C LEU A 738 -22.82 34.02 -11.92
N ARG A 739 -22.77 33.65 -13.20
CA ARG A 739 -23.26 32.36 -13.68
C ARG A 739 -22.18 31.28 -13.58
N LEU A 740 -22.55 30.13 -13.03
CA LEU A 740 -21.73 28.93 -12.99
C LEU A 740 -22.21 27.94 -14.07
N ASP A 741 -21.35 27.66 -15.05
CA ASP A 741 -21.62 26.71 -16.13
C ASP A 741 -21.04 25.30 -15.85
N ASP A 742 -20.48 25.10 -14.65
CA ASP A 742 -19.77 23.90 -14.18
C ASP A 742 -20.72 22.76 -13.72
N ASP A 743 -21.84 22.58 -14.42
CA ASP A 743 -22.97 21.75 -13.99
C ASP A 743 -22.59 20.30 -13.65
N GLU A 744 -21.85 19.65 -14.55
CA GLU A 744 -21.44 18.24 -14.38
C GLU A 744 -20.48 18.06 -13.19
N LEU A 745 -19.58 19.00 -12.97
CA LEU A 745 -18.65 18.99 -11.85
C LEU A 745 -19.40 19.18 -10.52
N LEU A 746 -20.27 20.18 -10.44
CA LEU A 746 -21.06 20.48 -9.24
C LEU A 746 -22.01 19.33 -8.89
N ARG A 747 -22.62 18.71 -9.91
CA ARG A 747 -23.43 17.50 -9.77
C ARG A 747 -22.62 16.34 -9.21
N ARG A 748 -21.44 16.06 -9.79
CA ARG A 748 -20.54 14.98 -9.34
C ARG A 748 -20.05 15.16 -7.91
N LEU A 749 -19.67 16.37 -7.51
CA LEU A 749 -19.18 16.66 -6.14
C LEU A 749 -20.30 16.67 -5.11
N SER A 750 -21.51 17.06 -5.52
CA SER A 750 -22.71 16.90 -4.69
C SER A 750 -23.11 15.42 -4.51
N ILE A 751 -22.53 14.53 -5.33
CA ILE A 751 -22.42 13.06 -5.26
C ILE A 751 -21.95 12.43 -3.93
N GLY A 752 -21.13 13.18 -3.20
CA GLY A 752 -20.30 12.65 -2.12
C GLY A 752 -20.95 12.70 -0.72
N PRO A 753 -20.60 11.81 0.21
CA PRO A 753 -20.92 11.93 1.63
C PRO A 753 -20.20 13.11 2.33
N ALA A 754 -19.19 13.70 1.69
CA ALA A 754 -18.40 14.82 2.22
C ALA A 754 -19.19 16.12 2.35
N VAL A 755 -20.31 16.24 1.62
CA VAL A 755 -21.20 17.40 1.70
C VAL A 755 -22.32 17.11 2.70
N SER A 756 -21.95 16.81 3.94
CA SER A 756 -22.88 16.72 5.06
C SER A 756 -23.19 18.12 5.60
N ILE A 757 -24.37 18.28 6.22
CA ILE A 757 -24.82 19.53 6.86
C ILE A 757 -23.82 20.01 7.92
N ASP A 758 -23.13 19.07 8.59
CA ASP A 758 -21.95 19.34 9.40
C ASP A 758 -20.74 19.50 8.48
N LYS A 759 -20.19 20.72 8.41
CA LYS A 759 -18.97 21.17 7.69
C LYS A 759 -17.73 20.27 7.92
N SER A 760 -17.78 19.01 7.53
CA SER A 760 -16.79 17.98 7.84
C SER A 760 -16.25 17.35 6.56
N GLN A 761 -14.98 17.70 6.31
CA GLN A 761 -13.99 17.17 5.36
C GLN A 761 -13.96 17.71 3.91
N ASP A 762 -12.98 18.59 3.68
CA ASP A 762 -12.04 18.69 2.54
C ASP A 762 -12.51 18.70 1.07
N VAL A 763 -13.78 18.93 0.76
CA VAL A 763 -14.17 19.16 -0.64
C VAL A 763 -13.50 20.43 -1.22
N SER A 764 -13.10 21.37 -0.36
CA SER A 764 -12.40 22.62 -0.73
C SER A 764 -11.02 22.41 -1.38
N GLU A 765 -10.39 21.24 -1.22
CA GLU A 765 -9.09 20.94 -1.85
C GLU A 765 -9.23 20.45 -3.31
N HIS A 766 -10.46 20.24 -3.79
CA HIS A 766 -10.69 19.87 -5.19
C HIS A 766 -10.41 21.07 -6.10
N GLU A 767 -9.47 20.93 -7.03
CA GLU A 767 -8.98 22.01 -7.92
C GLU A 767 -10.12 22.77 -8.61
N GLY A 768 -11.08 22.06 -9.22
CA GLY A 768 -12.22 22.72 -9.87
C GLY A 768 -13.17 23.48 -8.93
N LEU A 769 -13.27 23.12 -7.64
CA LEU A 769 -14.07 23.89 -6.67
C LEU A 769 -13.29 25.09 -6.13
N ALA A 770 -11.97 24.96 -5.98
CA ALA A 770 -11.07 26.06 -5.64
C ALA A 770 -11.13 27.17 -6.71
N ASP A 771 -11.09 26.79 -8.00
CA ASP A 771 -11.23 27.73 -9.12
C ASP A 771 -12.56 28.50 -9.08
N ILE A 772 -13.66 27.82 -8.74
CA ILE A 772 -14.98 28.47 -8.57
C ILE A 772 -14.94 29.44 -7.38
N ALA A 773 -14.40 29.04 -6.24
CA ALA A 773 -14.30 29.91 -5.07
C ALA A 773 -13.43 31.14 -5.33
N ASP A 774 -12.32 31.00 -6.07
CA ASP A 774 -11.46 32.11 -6.45
C ASP A 774 -12.15 33.07 -7.42
N ARG A 775 -12.94 32.56 -8.38
CA ARG A 775 -13.80 33.39 -9.25
C ARG A 775 -14.81 34.20 -8.45
N VAL A 776 -15.42 33.62 -7.41
CA VAL A 776 -16.38 34.31 -6.53
C VAL A 776 -15.68 35.41 -5.72
N ARG A 777 -14.53 35.09 -5.12
CA ARG A 777 -13.74 36.03 -4.28
C ARG A 777 -13.06 37.14 -5.07
N ALA A 778 -12.94 37.01 -6.40
CA ALA A 778 -12.42 38.07 -7.25
C ALA A 778 -13.35 39.29 -7.37
N PHE A 779 -14.62 39.18 -7.00
CA PHE A 779 -15.56 40.30 -7.01
C PHE A 779 -15.33 41.24 -5.81
N SER A 780 -15.38 42.55 -6.06
CA SER A 780 -15.20 43.58 -5.01
C SER A 780 -16.38 43.69 -4.03
N GLU A 781 -17.54 43.18 -4.43
CA GLU A 781 -18.74 43.04 -3.62
C GLU A 781 -19.25 41.60 -3.76
N LYS A 782 -19.94 41.08 -2.74
CA LYS A 782 -20.41 39.68 -2.76
C LYS A 782 -21.38 39.46 -3.93
N PRO A 783 -21.10 38.51 -4.85
CA PRO A 783 -21.97 38.27 -5.99
C PRO A 783 -23.21 37.46 -5.60
N ILE A 784 -24.24 37.54 -6.45
CA ILE A 784 -25.35 36.59 -6.48
C ILE A 784 -24.97 35.48 -7.47
N ILE A 785 -25.01 34.24 -7.01
CA ILE A 785 -24.65 33.08 -7.82
C ILE A 785 -25.87 32.58 -8.58
N HIS A 786 -25.73 32.45 -9.89
CA HIS A 786 -26.70 31.74 -10.74
C HIS A 786 -26.17 30.35 -11.08
N ALA A 787 -26.90 29.32 -10.70
CA ALA A 787 -26.56 27.93 -11.00
C ALA A 787 -27.79 27.17 -11.51
N ALA A 788 -27.59 26.07 -12.23
CA ALA A 788 -28.72 25.31 -12.77
C ALA A 788 -29.60 24.73 -11.66
N ARG A 789 -29.00 24.23 -10.58
CA ARG A 789 -29.69 23.58 -9.46
C ARG A 789 -29.02 23.89 -8.11
N PRO A 790 -29.72 23.76 -6.96
CA PRO A 790 -29.17 24.02 -5.62
C PRO A 790 -28.22 22.91 -5.15
N TYR A 791 -27.11 22.74 -5.87
CA TYR A 791 -26.07 21.75 -5.59
C TYR A 791 -25.52 21.89 -4.17
N ALA A 792 -25.63 20.83 -3.37
CA ALA A 792 -25.18 20.83 -1.97
C ALA A 792 -23.73 21.34 -1.80
N VAL A 793 -22.84 21.05 -2.76
CA VAL A 793 -21.43 21.48 -2.72
C VAL A 793 -21.27 23.00 -2.69
N LEU A 794 -22.25 23.78 -3.17
CA LEU A 794 -22.23 25.25 -3.12
C LEU A 794 -22.31 25.81 -1.70
N SER A 795 -22.57 24.97 -0.69
CA SER A 795 -22.52 25.35 0.72
C SER A 795 -21.14 25.90 1.15
N VAL A 796 -20.06 25.55 0.43
CA VAL A 796 -18.72 26.11 0.69
C VAL A 796 -18.62 27.61 0.38
N LEU A 797 -19.54 28.15 -0.41
CA LEU A 797 -19.54 29.54 -0.88
C LEU A 797 -20.40 30.47 -0.01
N LEU A 798 -21.14 29.94 0.99
CA LEU A 798 -22.12 30.71 1.76
C LEU A 798 -21.53 31.99 2.38
N ASP A 799 -20.28 31.92 2.84
CA ASP A 799 -19.60 33.07 3.47
C ASP A 799 -19.14 34.13 2.45
N ASP A 800 -19.08 33.81 1.16
CA ASP A 800 -18.50 34.63 0.09
C ASP A 800 -19.55 35.27 -0.85
N VAL A 801 -20.83 34.95 -0.68
CA VAL A 801 -21.92 35.32 -1.62
C VAL A 801 -23.02 36.16 -0.95
N ALA A 802 -23.77 36.92 -1.77
CA ALA A 802 -24.90 37.73 -1.33
C ALA A 802 -26.22 36.97 -1.40
N GLY A 803 -26.36 36.04 -2.36
CA GLY A 803 -27.58 35.27 -2.58
C GLY A 803 -27.43 34.26 -3.72
N PHE A 804 -28.47 33.46 -3.93
CA PHE A 804 -28.49 32.45 -5.00
C PHE A 804 -29.76 32.53 -5.86
N VAL A 805 -29.58 32.27 -7.15
CA VAL A 805 -30.65 32.04 -8.11
C VAL A 805 -30.43 30.66 -8.72
N PHE A 806 -31.48 29.86 -8.78
CA PHE A 806 -31.43 28.52 -9.39
C PHE A 806 -32.44 28.41 -10.53
N ASP A 807 -32.04 27.82 -11.66
CA ASP A 807 -32.98 27.56 -12.77
C ASP A 807 -34.10 26.61 -12.32
N LYS A 808 -33.74 25.60 -11.53
CA LYS A 808 -34.67 24.67 -10.88
C LYS A 808 -34.18 24.36 -9.48
N GLY A 809 -35.05 24.28 -8.48
CA GLY A 809 -34.61 23.93 -7.14
C GLY A 809 -35.71 23.42 -6.24
N SER A 810 -35.32 22.58 -5.28
CA SER A 810 -36.16 22.10 -4.18
C SER A 810 -36.04 23.06 -2.99
N ALA A 811 -37.16 23.35 -2.33
CA ALA A 811 -37.16 24.15 -1.10
C ALA A 811 -36.84 23.31 0.15
N LEU A 812 -36.75 21.99 0.02
CA LEU A 812 -36.52 21.06 1.13
C LEU A 812 -35.17 20.31 1.06
N GLY A 813 -34.35 20.53 0.04
CA GLY A 813 -33.00 19.95 -0.07
C GLY A 813 -31.98 20.55 0.91
N HIS A 814 -30.82 19.92 1.05
CA HIS A 814 -29.80 20.30 2.05
C HIS A 814 -29.30 21.74 1.91
N LEU A 815 -28.98 22.19 0.69
CA LEU A 815 -28.52 23.57 0.49
C LEU A 815 -29.61 24.57 0.89
N ALA A 816 -30.88 24.28 0.59
CA ALA A 816 -32.00 25.15 0.97
C ALA A 816 -32.09 25.34 2.49
N ILE A 817 -31.85 24.28 3.27
CA ILE A 817 -31.81 24.34 4.74
C ILE A 817 -30.66 25.24 5.20
N LEU A 818 -29.45 25.00 4.70
CA LEU A 818 -28.25 25.79 5.06
C LEU A 818 -28.40 27.27 4.69
N LEU A 819 -29.02 27.57 3.55
CA LEU A 819 -29.27 28.95 3.11
C LEU A 819 -30.20 29.70 4.07
N ARG A 820 -31.24 29.04 4.60
CA ARG A 820 -32.15 29.65 5.58
C ARG A 820 -31.49 29.86 6.93
N GLU A 821 -30.70 28.90 7.40
CA GLU A 821 -29.95 29.01 8.65
C GLU A 821 -28.92 30.14 8.58
N ALA A 822 -28.23 30.27 7.44
CA ALA A 822 -27.30 31.36 7.17
C ALA A 822 -28.01 32.70 6.84
N ARG A 823 -29.34 32.70 6.68
CA ARG A 823 -30.16 33.84 6.23
C ARG A 823 -29.69 34.46 4.90
N ILE A 824 -29.26 33.60 3.97
CA ILE A 824 -28.84 34.00 2.63
C ILE A 824 -30.06 33.87 1.70
N PRO A 825 -30.50 34.95 1.04
CA PRO A 825 -31.65 34.92 0.15
C PRO A 825 -31.43 34.01 -1.06
N ALA A 826 -32.43 33.19 -1.40
CA ALA A 826 -32.37 32.28 -2.52
C ALA A 826 -33.73 32.01 -3.17
N VAL A 827 -33.75 31.89 -4.50
CA VAL A 827 -34.97 31.70 -5.29
C VAL A 827 -34.75 30.74 -6.46
N SER A 828 -35.77 29.93 -6.77
CA SER A 828 -35.84 29.20 -8.04
C SER A 828 -36.58 30.04 -9.08
N ALA A 829 -35.87 30.50 -10.10
CA ALA A 829 -36.41 31.27 -11.21
C ALA A 829 -35.64 30.91 -12.49
N ALA A 830 -36.37 30.52 -13.54
CA ALA A 830 -35.79 30.20 -14.85
C ALA A 830 -35.55 31.47 -15.68
N ASP A 831 -34.67 31.37 -16.68
CA ASP A 831 -34.40 32.42 -17.69
C ASP A 831 -33.93 33.77 -17.10
N VAL A 832 -33.20 33.73 -15.99
CA VAL A 832 -32.63 34.92 -15.35
C VAL A 832 -31.35 35.34 -16.07
N HIS A 833 -31.36 36.54 -16.66
CA HIS A 833 -30.24 37.12 -17.39
C HIS A 833 -29.97 38.56 -16.95
N GLY A 834 -28.70 38.97 -16.81
CA GLY A 834 -28.32 40.29 -16.32
C GLY A 834 -26.85 40.39 -15.94
N THR A 835 -26.39 41.60 -15.60
CA THR A 835 -25.08 41.83 -14.97
C THR A 835 -25.20 41.99 -13.46
N ARG A 836 -26.38 42.38 -12.96
CA ARG A 836 -26.71 42.40 -11.52
C ARG A 836 -28.09 41.80 -11.28
N ALA A 837 -28.29 41.27 -10.09
CA ALA A 837 -29.57 40.76 -9.62
C ALA A 837 -29.94 41.38 -8.26
N VAL A 838 -31.25 41.44 -8.01
CA VAL A 838 -31.86 41.79 -6.73
C VAL A 838 -32.85 40.70 -6.38
N ILE A 839 -32.65 40.03 -5.24
CA ILE A 839 -33.56 39.04 -4.69
C ILE A 839 -34.36 39.72 -3.58
N THR A 840 -35.68 39.58 -3.58
CA THR A 840 -36.56 40.07 -2.48
C THR A 840 -37.67 39.05 -2.23
N ASP A 841 -37.61 38.41 -1.05
CA ASP A 841 -38.63 37.50 -0.52
C ASP A 841 -39.18 36.48 -1.54
N GLY A 842 -38.27 35.86 -2.29
CA GLY A 842 -38.60 34.81 -3.26
C GLY A 842 -38.92 35.30 -4.66
N THR A 843 -38.65 36.56 -4.98
CA THR A 843 -38.69 37.11 -6.35
C THR A 843 -37.30 37.62 -6.75
N VAL A 844 -36.97 37.57 -8.05
CA VAL A 844 -35.72 38.10 -8.59
C VAL A 844 -35.97 39.13 -9.69
N ALA A 845 -35.22 40.23 -9.65
CA ALA A 845 -35.15 41.21 -10.73
C ALA A 845 -33.70 41.39 -11.17
N THR A 846 -33.46 41.49 -12.47
CA THR A 846 -32.13 41.71 -13.03
C THR A 846 -32.01 43.07 -13.70
N THR A 847 -30.79 43.60 -13.74
CA THR A 847 -30.44 44.75 -14.56
C THR A 847 -29.36 44.36 -15.55
N HIS A 848 -29.47 44.89 -16.77
CA HIS A 848 -28.40 44.84 -17.75
C HIS A 848 -27.67 46.17 -17.70
N ASP A 849 -26.36 46.15 -17.44
CA ASP A 849 -25.56 47.31 -17.75
C ASP A 849 -25.71 47.63 -19.24
N ALA A 850 -26.06 48.87 -19.56
CA ALA A 850 -25.98 49.37 -20.93
C ALA A 850 -24.56 49.10 -21.46
N PRO A 851 -24.37 48.70 -22.73
CA PRO A 851 -23.05 48.43 -23.26
C PRO A 851 -22.17 49.65 -23.04
N LYS A 852 -21.11 49.50 -22.22
CA LYS A 852 -20.03 50.49 -22.19
C LYS A 852 -19.43 50.49 -23.58
N GLU A 853 -19.65 51.56 -24.32
CA GLU A 853 -18.87 51.86 -25.52
C GLU A 853 -17.38 51.92 -25.11
N GLN A 854 -16.62 51.01 -25.73
CA GLN A 854 -15.15 50.91 -25.86
C GLN A 854 -14.34 50.36 -24.70
#